data_AF-A0AAV1TH54-F1
#
_entry.id   AF-A0AAV1TH54-F1
#
_cell.length_a   1.000
_cell.length_b   1.000
_cell.length_c   1.000
_cell.angle_alpha   90.00
_cell.angle_beta   90.00
_cell.angle_gamma   90.00
#
_symmetry.space_group_name_H-M   'P 1'
#
loop_
_entity.id
_entity.type
_entity.pdbx_description
1 polymer ?
#
loop_
_entity_poly.entity_id
_entity_poly.type
_entity_poly.pdbx_seq_one_letter_code
_entity_poly.pdbx_strand_id
1 'polypeptide(L)'
;MLEVRATSVEGGSQQDRGDEEAPNQQLRSISAAMTPRATADQMPDDDNAATIDMDKTTFVTESNGAYGYGGHATLRIDEMRRNEFPQLQQRVHLDHAGATTYAQTQLDAVFQELQRGLFTNPHSATHRSNVASTTTAQIEHVRRHVLAFFSASEEEYTLIFTAGATAALKLVGESFPWTPDSTFAYSMDSHTSVLGIREYAAAQASTIQCVGLKALEQLERGTANSQQRSVDAACSQPQSDAASTSLFAFPAECNFSGTRHNFNAIVDQVRAGRWKSSTNKNTRWMVLVDAAKYAATHRLDLSTHHPDFVVLSFYKLFGYPTGLGALVMRKSAMSHLKKPYHGGGTVQSISAERNYFVPRGTADESDMSSRFADGTQSFLSILALRHGFEQIEKLGMASISAHTAALRTLLVGKLTALKHWNARPICKIYGNHSSNSTADEQGPIVACNFLRPDGSYVGYSEVHKLADIHDILLRTGCFCNPGACQHYLGLQDSDLMSNIAAGHVCGDDIDVVNGLPTGAVRLSFGYMTTFEDIAAFVEFVSNYFTCKTPPASPTPSSMSVSLAPEPVSKRRYLCKITLFPIKSCSGMGVDAWPIGSRGLLFDREFAIVDVSTGKALTLKALPELCFIVPVVDLEREILTISYRPPDENSMSWQSAVSPSSLTISLRADVPTIQHNNERDSRSMCVCDSKFKGRDEGSDVSQWLSSCLGRPCTLVRVANDHVRTSRSKPTINANATATNQRLEGPTTTSQVPHPPSIGFANQAQYLLISRQSVAHFNAKLAASNVSMSINEDAFRANLIVDGCTESFEEDQWHRVRLGDSVFDVSGPCSRCTIINLDPHTGQFQRQPLQVLSSYRRQRSSIFFGQYLASTSETGWLHVGDDVEVDAGAAASQTRVLDPLQKR
;
A
#
# COMPACT_ATOMS: atom_id res chain seq x y z
N MET A 1 38.40 26.06 28.92
CA MET A 1 39.21 26.88 29.85
C MET A 1 38.42 28.13 30.14
N LEU A 2 38.37 28.51 31.42
CA LEU A 2 37.80 29.76 31.92
C LEU A 2 38.39 30.98 31.20
N GLU A 3 37.61 32.03 30.96
CA GLU A 3 37.59 33.19 31.85
C GLU A 3 36.62 34.28 31.37
N VAL A 4 35.95 34.86 32.36
CA VAL A 4 35.07 36.01 32.28
C VAL A 4 35.92 37.28 32.22
N ARG A 5 35.57 38.24 31.35
CA ARG A 5 35.81 39.67 31.59
C ARG A 5 34.63 40.49 31.14
N ALA A 6 34.01 41.15 32.10
CA ALA A 6 33.05 42.23 31.92
C ALA A 6 33.78 43.56 32.10
N THR A 7 33.43 44.56 31.28
CA THR A 7 33.57 45.99 31.57
C THR A 7 32.41 46.74 30.90
N SER A 8 31.47 47.17 31.75
CA SER A 8 30.80 48.50 31.83
C SER A 8 31.53 49.65 31.10
N VAL A 9 30.93 50.75 30.60
CA VAL A 9 29.68 51.47 30.95
C VAL A 9 29.46 52.64 29.94
N GLU A 10 28.18 53.01 29.76
CA GLU A 10 27.58 54.33 29.43
C GLU A 10 27.94 55.18 28.18
N GLY A 11 26.87 55.66 27.54
CA GLY A 11 26.68 57.10 27.29
C GLY A 11 26.42 57.52 25.83
N GLY A 12 25.24 58.10 25.55
CA GLY A 12 25.07 58.96 24.38
C GLY A 12 23.72 58.91 23.67
N SER A 13 22.76 59.69 24.16
CA SER A 13 21.52 60.10 23.50
C SER A 13 21.77 61.03 22.30
N GLN A 14 21.00 60.89 21.21
CA GLN A 14 20.35 62.02 20.52
C GLN A 14 19.44 61.56 19.35
N GLN A 15 18.17 61.93 19.44
CA GLN A 15 17.27 62.17 18.31
C GLN A 15 17.63 63.55 17.72
N ASP A 16 17.71 63.71 16.40
CA ASP A 16 16.80 64.62 15.69
C ASP A 16 16.84 64.50 14.16
N ARG A 17 15.63 64.71 13.63
CA ARG A 17 15.09 65.10 12.31
C ARG A 17 16.03 65.50 11.15
N GLY A 18 15.56 65.18 9.93
CA GLY A 18 15.90 65.88 8.69
C GLY A 18 15.25 65.25 7.45
N ASP A 19 14.20 65.90 6.95
CA ASP A 19 13.50 65.65 5.69
C ASP A 19 14.41 65.68 4.45
N GLU A 20 14.06 64.96 3.37
CA GLU A 20 13.79 65.57 2.05
C GLU A 20 13.45 64.52 0.96
N GLU A 21 12.49 64.92 0.12
CA GLU A 21 11.94 64.22 -1.03
C GLU A 21 12.92 64.09 -2.21
N ALA A 22 12.73 62.97 -2.94
CA ALA A 22 13.00 62.61 -4.35
C ALA A 22 13.68 63.61 -5.32
N PRO A 23 14.41 63.12 -6.35
CA PRO A 23 13.72 62.70 -7.58
C PRO A 23 14.29 61.49 -8.35
N ASN A 24 13.36 60.62 -8.80
CA ASN A 24 13.09 60.22 -10.18
C ASN A 24 14.20 59.68 -11.13
N GLN A 25 13.88 58.49 -11.69
CA GLN A 25 13.76 58.14 -13.12
C GLN A 25 14.63 57.01 -13.73
N GLN A 26 13.87 56.10 -14.40
CA GLN A 26 14.16 55.27 -15.58
C GLN A 26 14.83 53.89 -15.34
N LEU A 27 14.33 52.72 -15.80
CA LEU A 27 13.38 52.30 -16.86
C LEU A 27 12.62 51.00 -16.44
N ARG A 28 11.28 50.90 -16.51
CA ARG A 28 10.41 50.31 -17.59
C ARG A 28 10.85 48.92 -18.10
N SER A 29 10.18 47.81 -17.71
CA SER A 29 8.89 47.23 -18.20
C SER A 29 8.96 46.58 -19.58
N ILE A 30 8.58 45.30 -19.69
CA ILE A 30 7.66 44.75 -20.71
C ILE A 30 7.12 43.42 -20.17
N SER A 31 5.81 43.39 -19.93
CA SER A 31 4.95 42.21 -19.83
C SER A 31 4.05 42.26 -21.05
N ALA A 32 3.92 41.16 -21.78
CA ALA A 32 3.00 41.05 -22.90
C ALA A 32 2.19 39.75 -22.78
N ALA A 33 0.87 39.95 -22.69
CA ALA A 33 -0.17 38.94 -22.74
C ALA A 33 -0.36 38.41 -24.17
N MET A 34 -0.75 37.15 -24.30
CA MET A 34 -1.43 36.64 -25.49
C MET A 34 -2.55 35.65 -25.11
N THR A 35 -3.78 36.08 -25.37
CA THR A 35 -5.02 35.30 -25.45
C THR A 35 -5.05 34.45 -26.72
N PRO A 36 -5.65 33.23 -26.72
CA PRO A 36 -5.90 32.50 -27.95
C PRO A 36 -7.27 32.85 -28.55
N ARG A 37 -7.27 33.05 -29.88
CA ARG A 37 -8.41 33.39 -30.72
C ARG A 37 -8.94 32.10 -31.37
N ALA A 38 -10.26 31.90 -31.29
CA ALA A 38 -10.97 30.81 -31.95
C ALA A 38 -11.06 31.03 -33.47
N THR A 39 -10.77 29.99 -34.25
CA THR A 39 -11.34 29.77 -35.59
C THR A 39 -11.49 28.27 -35.80
N ALA A 40 -12.73 27.85 -36.06
CA ALA A 40 -13.13 26.51 -36.39
C ALA A 40 -12.76 26.19 -37.84
N ASP A 41 -12.19 25.01 -38.06
CA ASP A 41 -12.26 24.31 -39.34
C ASP A 41 -12.54 22.83 -39.06
N GLN A 42 -13.65 22.33 -39.60
CA GLN A 42 -14.18 20.99 -39.38
C GLN A 42 -13.63 20.03 -40.45
N MET A 43 -12.98 18.95 -40.02
CA MET A 43 -12.97 17.66 -40.74
C MET A 43 -13.43 16.56 -39.78
N PRO A 44 -14.15 15.53 -40.26
CA PRO A 44 -14.93 14.67 -39.40
C PRO A 44 -14.05 13.59 -38.75
N ASP A 45 -13.83 13.69 -37.44
CA ASP A 45 -13.29 12.62 -36.62
C ASP A 45 -14.37 11.57 -36.38
N ASP A 46 -14.15 10.38 -36.94
CA ASP A 46 -14.92 9.17 -36.68
C ASP A 46 -14.24 8.40 -35.53
N ASP A 47 -14.33 8.93 -34.31
CA ASP A 47 -13.83 8.25 -33.10
C ASP A 47 -14.74 8.54 -31.90
N ASN A 48 -15.85 7.80 -31.83
CA ASN A 48 -16.80 7.83 -30.73
C ASN A 48 -16.25 7.08 -29.49
N ALA A 49 -15.15 7.57 -28.93
CA ALA A 49 -14.77 7.23 -27.56
C ALA A 49 -15.64 8.06 -26.62
N ALA A 50 -16.69 7.47 -26.06
CA ALA A 50 -17.46 8.11 -24.99
C ALA A 50 -16.54 8.39 -23.79
N THR A 51 -16.01 9.62 -23.73
CA THR A 51 -15.33 10.21 -22.58
C THR A 51 -16.36 10.33 -21.47
N ILE A 52 -16.05 9.84 -20.27
CA ILE A 52 -16.95 10.04 -19.13
C ILE A 52 -16.90 11.52 -18.79
N ASP A 53 -17.93 12.25 -19.21
CA ASP A 53 -18.03 13.67 -18.90
C ASP A 53 -18.21 13.84 -17.38
N MET A 54 -17.21 14.45 -16.76
CA MET A 54 -17.17 14.82 -15.35
C MET A 54 -16.86 16.30 -15.26
N ASP A 55 -17.90 17.12 -15.25
CA ASP A 55 -17.77 18.56 -15.07
C ASP A 55 -17.77 18.93 -13.58
N LYS A 56 -16.65 19.52 -13.13
CA LYS A 56 -16.48 20.00 -11.76
C LYS A 56 -17.46 21.12 -11.44
N THR A 57 -17.80 21.97 -12.41
CA THR A 57 -18.66 23.15 -12.19
C THR A 57 -20.08 22.70 -11.83
N THR A 58 -20.61 21.76 -12.60
CA THR A 58 -21.89 21.09 -12.33
C THR A 58 -21.85 20.41 -10.96
N PHE A 59 -20.83 19.59 -10.66
CA PHE A 59 -20.73 18.90 -9.36
C PHE A 59 -20.70 19.88 -8.17
N VAL A 60 -19.90 20.95 -8.24
CA VAL A 60 -19.84 21.96 -7.19
C VAL A 60 -21.22 22.60 -6.98
N THR A 61 -21.92 22.91 -8.07
CA THR A 61 -23.27 23.49 -8.02
C THR A 61 -24.29 22.52 -7.39
N GLU A 62 -24.30 21.27 -7.84
CA GLU A 62 -25.19 20.21 -7.33
C GLU A 62 -24.90 19.83 -5.87
N SER A 63 -23.64 19.99 -5.43
CA SER A 63 -23.26 19.74 -4.04
C SER A 63 -23.84 20.77 -3.06
N ASN A 64 -24.37 21.90 -3.56
CA ASN A 64 -25.03 22.94 -2.77
C ASN A 64 -24.21 23.39 -1.53
N GLY A 65 -22.91 23.63 -1.73
CA GLY A 65 -21.99 24.07 -0.67
C GLY A 65 -21.45 22.95 0.22
N ALA A 66 -21.89 21.69 0.05
CA ALA A 66 -21.35 20.56 0.79
C ALA A 66 -19.89 20.26 0.41
N TYR A 67 -19.51 20.44 -0.86
CA TYR A 67 -18.15 20.18 -1.32
C TYR A 67 -17.23 21.40 -1.14
N GLY A 68 -16.03 21.15 -0.62
CA GLY A 68 -14.90 22.06 -0.76
C GLY A 68 -14.89 23.26 0.19
N TYR A 69 -15.61 23.15 1.31
CA TYR A 69 -15.59 24.12 2.44
C TYR A 69 -16.13 25.52 2.12
N GLY A 70 -16.97 25.64 1.08
CA GLY A 70 -17.47 26.88 0.48
C GLY A 70 -18.39 27.78 1.33
N GLY A 71 -18.34 27.70 2.66
CA GLY A 71 -18.94 28.66 3.59
C GLY A 71 -17.92 29.62 4.24
N HIS A 72 -16.61 29.37 4.09
CA HIS A 72 -15.53 30.25 4.53
C HIS A 72 -14.84 30.86 3.32
N ALA A 73 -14.94 32.19 3.15
CA ALA A 73 -14.41 32.92 2.00
C ALA A 73 -12.88 32.86 1.81
N THR A 74 -12.15 32.13 2.67
CA THR A 74 -10.68 32.09 2.70
C THR A 74 -10.04 30.74 2.40
N LEU A 75 -10.77 29.62 2.32
CA LEU A 75 -10.18 28.29 2.09
C LEU A 75 -10.93 27.49 1.02
N ARG A 76 -10.37 27.44 -0.20
CA ARG A 76 -10.84 26.55 -1.27
C ARG A 76 -10.07 25.23 -1.20
N ILE A 77 -10.78 24.10 -1.29
CA ILE A 77 -10.17 22.75 -1.25
C ILE A 77 -8.98 22.59 -2.21
N ASP A 78 -9.04 23.13 -3.41
CA ASP A 78 -7.96 23.02 -4.40
C ASP A 78 -6.69 23.77 -3.97
N GLU A 79 -6.86 24.91 -3.30
CA GLU A 79 -5.75 25.71 -2.76
C GLU A 79 -5.16 25.01 -1.54
N MET A 80 -6.01 24.53 -0.62
CA MET A 80 -5.57 23.73 0.52
C MET A 80 -4.81 22.48 0.06
N ARG A 81 -5.35 21.73 -0.92
CA ARG A 81 -4.69 20.54 -1.47
C ARG A 81 -3.32 20.86 -2.04
N ARG A 82 -3.16 21.99 -2.74
CA ARG A 82 -1.89 22.41 -3.33
C ARG A 82 -0.86 22.86 -2.28
N ASN A 83 -1.29 23.63 -1.29
CA ASN A 83 -0.41 24.30 -0.34
C ASN A 83 -0.06 23.44 0.88
N GLU A 84 -1.03 22.66 1.38
CA GLU A 84 -0.87 21.90 2.63
C GLU A 84 -0.43 20.45 2.40
N PHE A 85 -0.57 19.90 1.20
CA PHE A 85 -0.32 18.47 0.92
C PHE A 85 0.61 18.24 -0.29
N PRO A 86 1.85 18.76 -0.27
CA PRO A 86 2.81 18.57 -1.37
C PRO A 86 3.09 17.09 -1.68
N GLN A 87 3.04 16.21 -0.69
CA GLN A 87 3.20 14.76 -0.83
C GLN A 87 2.12 14.08 -1.68
N LEU A 88 1.00 14.76 -1.93
CA LEU A 88 -0.09 14.28 -2.77
C LEU A 88 -0.10 14.90 -4.17
N GLN A 89 0.92 15.69 -4.52
CA GLN A 89 1.05 16.22 -5.88
C GLN A 89 1.21 15.07 -6.88
N GLN A 90 0.36 15.06 -7.91
CA GLN A 90 0.33 14.05 -8.97
C GLN A 90 0.06 12.60 -8.49
N ARG A 91 -0.59 12.42 -7.34
CA ARG A 91 -1.00 11.12 -6.81
C ARG A 91 -2.44 11.17 -6.33
N VAL A 92 -3.15 10.07 -6.52
CA VAL A 92 -4.52 9.90 -6.03
C VAL A 92 -4.47 9.05 -4.77
N HIS A 93 -4.81 9.62 -3.62
CA HIS A 93 -4.79 8.90 -2.33
C HIS A 93 -6.21 8.63 -1.84
N LEU A 94 -6.60 7.35 -1.82
CA LEU A 94 -7.92 6.87 -1.45
C LEU A 94 -7.88 5.82 -0.33
N ASP A 95 -6.82 5.78 0.51
CA ASP A 95 -6.71 4.91 1.71
C ASP A 95 -6.75 5.69 3.04
N HIS A 96 -7.54 6.76 3.12
CA HIS A 96 -7.68 7.56 4.35
C HIS A 96 -8.27 6.79 5.54
N ALA A 97 -8.98 5.68 5.32
CA ALA A 97 -9.43 4.78 6.38
C ALA A 97 -8.29 3.92 6.98
N GLY A 98 -7.22 3.70 6.22
CA GLY A 98 -5.99 3.05 6.67
C GLY A 98 -5.16 4.01 7.52
N ALA A 99 -4.77 5.13 6.91
CA ALA A 99 -4.11 6.28 7.51
C ALA A 99 -4.42 7.53 6.69
N THR A 100 -4.74 8.65 7.33
CA THR A 100 -4.81 9.93 6.61
C THR A 100 -3.44 10.59 6.58
N THR A 101 -3.31 11.69 5.84
CA THR A 101 -2.06 12.44 5.74
C THR A 101 -2.10 13.73 6.58
N TYR A 102 -0.93 14.28 6.87
CA TYR A 102 -0.74 15.47 7.69
C TYR A 102 -0.51 16.70 6.80
N ALA A 103 -0.91 17.86 7.31
CA ALA A 103 -0.71 19.14 6.62
C ALA A 103 0.72 19.66 6.81
N GLN A 104 1.24 20.40 5.84
CA GLN A 104 2.55 21.04 5.92
C GLN A 104 2.62 22.02 7.09
N THR A 105 1.61 22.88 7.25
CA THR A 105 1.57 23.85 8.35
C THR A 105 1.50 23.19 9.73
N GLN A 106 0.86 22.02 9.84
CA GLN A 106 0.86 21.23 11.07
C GLN A 106 2.27 20.78 11.45
N LEU A 107 3.03 20.26 10.49
CA LEU A 107 4.41 19.83 10.74
C LEU A 107 5.31 21.02 11.08
N ASP A 108 5.23 22.09 10.32
CA ASP A 108 6.04 23.30 10.55
C ASP A 108 5.82 23.86 11.96
N ALA A 109 4.57 23.89 12.43
CA ALA A 109 4.22 24.34 13.78
C ALA A 109 4.81 23.41 14.87
N VAL A 110 4.75 22.08 14.68
CA VAL A 110 5.39 21.11 15.57
C VAL A 110 6.90 21.35 15.63
N PHE A 111 7.57 21.47 14.48
CA PHE A 111 9.02 21.68 14.45
C PHE A 111 9.43 22.99 15.11
N GLN A 112 8.68 24.08 14.88
CA GLN A 112 8.93 25.36 15.54
C GLN A 112 8.75 25.28 17.06
N GLU A 113 7.73 24.57 17.54
CA GLU A 113 7.50 24.36 18.97
C GLU A 113 8.65 23.57 19.60
N LEU A 114 9.11 22.49 18.95
CA LEU A 114 10.24 21.68 19.42
C LEU A 114 11.58 22.43 19.43
N GLN A 115 11.80 23.35 18.48
CA GLN A 115 13.02 24.16 18.43
C GLN A 115 13.08 25.23 19.52
N ARG A 116 11.92 25.77 19.93
CA ARG A 116 11.83 26.87 20.91
C ARG A 116 11.59 26.38 22.34
N GLY A 117 10.96 25.21 22.49
CA GLY A 117 10.56 24.67 23.79
C GLY A 117 11.60 23.76 24.43
N LEU A 118 11.77 23.88 25.75
CA LEU A 118 12.48 22.88 26.56
C LEU A 118 11.45 21.89 27.12
N PHE A 119 11.44 20.68 26.58
CA PHE A 119 10.56 19.60 27.04
C PHE A 119 11.38 18.56 27.81
N THR A 120 11.00 18.32 29.05
CA THR A 120 11.64 17.33 29.92
C THR A 120 10.67 16.19 30.19
N ASN A 121 11.18 15.09 30.76
CA ASN A 121 10.31 14.02 31.21
C ASN A 121 9.24 14.61 32.17
N PRO A 122 7.93 14.33 31.98
CA PRO A 122 6.85 14.84 32.84
C PRO A 122 7.00 14.49 34.33
N HIS A 123 7.82 13.48 34.65
CA HIS A 123 8.12 13.09 36.04
C HIS A 123 9.33 13.82 36.64
N SER A 124 10.05 14.65 35.87
CA SER A 124 11.17 15.47 36.35
C SER A 124 10.65 16.80 36.90
N ALA A 125 10.58 16.94 38.23
CA ALA A 125 10.17 18.19 38.85
C ALA A 125 11.25 19.28 38.67
N THR A 126 10.86 20.49 38.26
CA THR A 126 11.71 21.69 38.34
C THR A 126 11.03 22.72 39.23
N HIS A 127 11.71 23.15 40.30
CA HIS A 127 11.17 24.08 41.31
C HIS A 127 11.10 25.54 40.85
N ARG A 128 11.39 25.88 39.58
CA ARG A 128 11.72 27.27 39.18
C ARG A 128 11.07 27.80 37.89
N SER A 129 10.09 27.14 37.30
CA SER A 129 9.35 27.68 36.15
C SER A 129 7.86 27.77 36.45
N ASN A 130 7.20 28.83 35.96
CA ASN A 130 5.75 29.01 36.06
C ASN A 130 5.04 27.70 35.69
N VAL A 131 4.11 27.23 36.54
CA VAL A 131 3.42 25.92 36.41
C VAL A 131 2.87 25.68 35.00
N ALA A 132 2.41 26.73 34.30
CA ALA A 132 1.91 26.69 32.93
C ALA A 132 2.93 26.31 31.84
N SER A 133 4.24 26.39 32.11
CA SER A 133 5.33 26.11 31.17
C SER A 133 5.94 24.71 31.29
N THR A 134 5.46 23.89 32.23
CA THR A 134 5.97 22.52 32.43
C THR A 134 5.40 21.56 31.40
N THR A 135 6.17 20.54 31.00
CA THR A 135 5.70 19.49 30.07
C THR A 135 4.42 18.81 30.57
N THR A 136 4.30 18.58 31.89
CA THR A 136 3.11 18.02 32.52
C THR A 136 1.88 18.90 32.33
N ALA A 137 1.98 20.21 32.58
CA ALA A 137 0.86 21.13 32.40
C ALA A 137 0.42 21.23 30.93
N GLN A 138 1.37 21.15 29.99
CA GLN A 138 1.08 21.13 28.56
C GLN A 138 0.36 19.84 28.15
N ILE A 139 0.77 18.67 28.66
CA ILE A 139 0.04 17.39 28.46
C ILE A 139 -1.39 17.49 29.00
N GLU A 140 -1.58 18.04 30.20
CA GLU A 140 -2.93 18.25 30.75
C GLU A 140 -3.77 19.18 29.88
N HIS A 141 -3.18 20.23 29.33
CA HIS A 141 -3.89 21.12 28.41
C HIS A 141 -4.33 20.39 27.14
N VAL A 142 -3.47 19.56 26.54
CA VAL A 142 -3.86 18.72 25.40
C VAL A 142 -4.98 17.76 25.79
N ARG A 143 -4.89 17.12 26.95
CA ARG A 143 -5.93 16.19 27.42
C ARG A 143 -7.31 16.86 27.49
N ARG A 144 -7.37 18.07 28.07
CA ARG A 144 -8.62 18.86 28.13
C ARG A 144 -9.11 19.26 26.74
N HIS A 145 -8.21 19.66 25.85
CA HIS A 145 -8.56 19.99 24.47
C HIS A 145 -9.19 18.79 23.75
N VAL A 146 -8.61 17.60 23.88
CA VAL A 146 -9.17 16.38 23.26
C VAL A 146 -10.54 16.03 23.87
N LEU A 147 -10.71 16.13 25.19
CA LEU A 147 -12.01 15.90 25.83
C LEU A 147 -13.07 16.91 25.33
N ALA A 148 -12.71 18.20 25.28
CA ALA A 148 -13.59 19.25 24.79
C ALA A 148 -13.99 19.04 23.32
N PHE A 149 -13.05 18.62 22.46
CA PHE A 149 -13.33 18.33 21.05
C PHE A 149 -14.42 17.26 20.87
N PHE A 150 -14.49 16.28 21.77
CA PHE A 150 -15.51 15.21 21.76
C PHE A 150 -16.73 15.50 22.65
N SER A 151 -16.89 16.74 23.14
CA SER A 151 -17.92 17.13 24.10
C SER A 151 -17.95 16.25 25.37
N ALA A 152 -16.79 15.72 25.78
CA ALA A 152 -16.67 14.89 26.98
C ALA A 152 -16.36 15.76 28.19
N SER A 153 -17.31 15.86 29.13
CA SER A 153 -17.11 16.63 30.37
C SER A 153 -15.95 16.06 31.19
N GLU A 154 -15.05 16.92 31.66
CA GLU A 154 -13.96 16.55 32.58
C GLU A 154 -14.48 16.07 33.94
N GLU A 155 -15.72 16.40 34.30
CA GLU A 155 -16.35 15.90 35.52
C GLU A 155 -16.66 14.40 35.40
N GLU A 156 -17.09 13.97 34.22
CA GLU A 156 -17.57 12.61 33.97
C GLU A 156 -16.52 11.70 33.33
N TYR A 157 -15.68 12.25 32.47
CA TYR A 157 -14.69 11.51 31.69
C TYR A 157 -13.27 11.84 32.10
N THR A 158 -12.39 10.89 31.80
CA THR A 158 -10.96 11.12 31.72
C THR A 158 -10.43 10.58 30.40
N LEU A 159 -9.20 10.95 30.05
CA LEU A 159 -8.53 10.49 28.86
C LEU A 159 -7.15 9.94 29.19
N ILE A 160 -6.90 8.74 28.66
CA ILE A 160 -5.63 8.02 28.77
C ILE A 160 -5.02 7.98 27.39
N PHE A 161 -3.84 8.58 27.21
CA PHE A 161 -3.07 8.44 26.00
C PHE A 161 -2.49 7.03 25.89
N THR A 162 -2.65 6.41 24.73
CA THR A 162 -2.18 5.06 24.42
C THR A 162 -1.41 5.06 23.10
N ALA A 163 -0.80 3.94 22.71
CA ALA A 163 -0.12 3.83 21.42
C ALA A 163 -1.07 3.79 20.19
N GLY A 164 -2.39 3.88 20.40
CA GLY A 164 -3.41 3.74 19.36
C GLY A 164 -4.69 3.10 19.89
N ALA A 165 -5.72 3.00 19.04
CA ALA A 165 -7.00 2.38 19.40
C ALA A 165 -6.81 0.91 19.80
N THR A 166 -5.92 0.17 19.12
CA THR A 166 -5.58 -1.21 19.48
C THR A 166 -5.00 -1.33 20.88
N ALA A 167 -4.13 -0.42 21.29
CA ALA A 167 -3.57 -0.40 22.64
C ALA A 167 -4.64 -0.06 23.68
N ALA A 168 -5.56 0.85 23.36
CA ALA A 168 -6.70 1.18 24.22
C ALA A 168 -7.68 -0.01 24.38
N LEU A 169 -8.01 -0.70 23.29
CA LEU A 169 -8.83 -1.92 23.29
C LEU A 169 -8.19 -3.02 24.14
N LYS A 170 -6.88 -3.24 23.95
CA LYS A 170 -6.11 -4.19 24.77
C LYS A 170 -6.17 -3.82 26.25
N LEU A 171 -5.94 -2.55 26.59
CA LEU A 171 -5.98 -2.05 27.96
C LEU A 171 -7.33 -2.28 28.64
N VAL A 172 -8.44 -2.02 27.92
CA VAL A 172 -9.78 -2.34 28.43
C VAL A 172 -9.92 -3.85 28.62
N GLY A 173 -9.62 -4.65 27.59
CA GLY A 173 -9.76 -6.11 27.65
C GLY A 173 -8.94 -6.77 28.77
N GLU A 174 -7.69 -6.37 28.96
CA GLU A 174 -6.81 -6.94 30.00
C GLU A 174 -7.14 -6.48 31.41
N SER A 175 -7.75 -5.29 31.55
CA SER A 175 -8.12 -4.72 32.84
C SER A 175 -9.57 -4.99 33.22
N PHE A 176 -10.39 -5.54 32.32
CA PHE A 176 -11.82 -5.75 32.59
C PHE A 176 -12.00 -6.88 33.64
N PRO A 177 -12.94 -6.74 34.59
CA PRO A 177 -13.14 -7.70 35.68
C PRO A 177 -13.92 -8.94 35.21
N TRP A 178 -13.34 -9.69 34.27
CA TRP A 178 -13.95 -10.90 33.72
C TRP A 178 -14.20 -11.95 34.81
N THR A 179 -15.33 -12.63 34.70
CA THR A 179 -15.73 -13.76 35.54
C THR A 179 -16.41 -14.82 34.67
N PRO A 180 -16.61 -16.06 35.15
CA PRO A 180 -17.42 -17.07 34.46
C PRO A 180 -18.89 -16.66 34.23
N ASP A 181 -19.35 -15.60 34.90
CA ASP A 181 -20.69 -15.03 34.74
C ASP A 181 -20.73 -13.85 33.75
N SER A 182 -19.56 -13.34 33.35
CA SER A 182 -19.43 -12.25 32.39
C SER A 182 -19.70 -12.71 30.95
N THR A 183 -20.11 -11.77 30.12
CA THR A 183 -20.23 -11.93 28.67
C THR A 183 -19.45 -10.83 27.95
N PHE A 184 -18.65 -11.22 26.96
CA PHE A 184 -18.11 -10.31 25.96
C PHE A 184 -18.92 -10.43 24.67
N ALA A 185 -19.76 -9.43 24.40
CA ALA A 185 -20.51 -9.32 23.16
C ALA A 185 -19.81 -8.30 22.24
N TYR A 186 -19.63 -8.65 20.96
CA TYR A 186 -19.06 -7.71 19.97
C TYR A 186 -19.77 -7.81 18.64
N SER A 187 -19.88 -6.70 17.90
CA SER A 187 -20.50 -6.71 16.57
C SER A 187 -19.63 -7.43 15.53
N MET A 188 -20.27 -8.10 14.57
CA MET A 188 -19.62 -8.87 13.51
C MET A 188 -18.69 -8.01 12.63
N ASP A 189 -18.99 -6.73 12.47
CA ASP A 189 -18.16 -5.78 11.72
C ASP A 189 -17.11 -5.06 12.58
N SER A 190 -16.79 -5.59 13.75
CA SER A 190 -15.72 -5.06 14.58
C SER A 190 -14.34 -5.30 13.95
N HIS A 191 -13.45 -4.33 14.10
CA HIS A 191 -12.05 -4.46 13.72
C HIS A 191 -11.39 -5.62 14.50
N THR A 192 -10.43 -6.32 13.88
CA THR A 192 -9.67 -7.43 14.49
C THR A 192 -9.12 -7.13 15.88
N SER A 193 -8.78 -5.87 16.19
CA SER A 193 -8.33 -5.47 17.54
C SER A 193 -9.39 -5.65 18.62
N VAL A 194 -10.68 -5.51 18.30
CA VAL A 194 -11.79 -5.81 19.23
C VAL A 194 -11.89 -7.32 19.47
N LEU A 195 -11.72 -8.13 18.42
CA LEU A 195 -11.73 -9.59 18.50
C LEU A 195 -10.61 -10.13 19.40
N GLY A 196 -9.51 -9.39 19.57
CA GLY A 196 -8.43 -9.73 20.50
C GLY A 196 -8.86 -9.75 21.98
N ILE A 197 -9.93 -9.03 22.35
CA ILE A 197 -10.47 -9.03 23.72
C ILE A 197 -11.03 -10.41 24.10
N ARG A 198 -11.41 -11.24 23.11
CA ARG A 198 -11.89 -12.62 23.32
C ARG A 198 -10.92 -13.46 24.13
N GLU A 199 -9.62 -13.27 23.96
CA GLU A 199 -8.60 -14.04 24.67
C GLU A 199 -8.66 -13.78 26.19
N TYR A 200 -8.86 -12.53 26.62
CA TYR A 200 -8.98 -12.19 28.04
C TYR A 200 -10.28 -12.71 28.65
N ALA A 201 -11.40 -12.62 27.91
CA ALA A 201 -12.68 -13.16 28.34
C ALA A 201 -12.63 -14.70 28.43
N ALA A 202 -12.08 -15.38 27.41
CA ALA A 202 -11.94 -16.83 27.37
C ALA A 202 -11.05 -17.36 28.51
N ALA A 203 -9.95 -16.66 28.82
CA ALA A 203 -9.04 -17.04 29.90
C ALA A 203 -9.73 -17.07 31.28
N GLN A 204 -10.85 -16.36 31.46
CA GLN A 204 -11.66 -16.35 32.68
C GLN A 204 -12.98 -17.14 32.53
N ALA A 205 -13.08 -17.99 31.51
CA ALA A 205 -14.26 -18.78 31.18
C ALA A 205 -15.54 -17.94 30.97
N SER A 206 -15.40 -16.67 30.57
CA SER A 206 -16.54 -15.82 30.23
C SER A 206 -17.17 -16.23 28.90
N THR A 207 -18.47 -15.95 28.73
CA THR A 207 -19.18 -16.18 27.46
C THR A 207 -18.70 -15.19 26.39
N ILE A 208 -18.46 -15.66 25.16
CA ILE A 208 -18.12 -14.81 24.02
C ILE A 208 -19.24 -14.87 22.99
N GLN A 209 -19.73 -13.72 22.54
CA GLN A 209 -20.86 -13.63 21.62
C GLN A 209 -20.58 -12.67 20.46
N CYS A 210 -20.57 -13.19 19.23
CA CYS A 210 -20.54 -12.36 18.02
C CYS A 210 -21.97 -11.95 17.65
N VAL A 211 -22.22 -10.65 17.51
CA VAL A 211 -23.52 -10.07 17.19
C VAL A 211 -23.58 -9.77 15.70
N GLY A 212 -24.39 -10.53 14.95
CA GLY A 212 -24.59 -10.30 13.52
C GLY A 212 -25.22 -8.93 13.21
N LEU A 213 -24.94 -8.38 12.03
CA LEU A 213 -25.37 -7.02 11.66
C LEU A 213 -26.88 -6.81 11.73
N LYS A 214 -27.68 -7.79 11.33
CA LYS A 214 -29.15 -7.72 11.45
C LYS A 214 -29.62 -7.59 12.91
N ALA A 215 -28.95 -8.26 13.84
CA ALA A 215 -29.29 -8.17 15.26
C ALA A 215 -28.88 -6.81 15.84
N LEU A 216 -27.75 -6.26 15.36
CA LEU A 216 -27.31 -4.92 15.71
C LEU A 216 -28.29 -3.85 15.19
N GLU A 217 -28.73 -3.94 13.94
CA GLU A 217 -29.76 -3.04 13.37
C GLU A 217 -31.10 -3.12 14.14
N GLN A 218 -31.50 -4.31 14.60
CA GLN A 218 -32.70 -4.46 15.44
C GLN A 218 -32.54 -3.79 16.80
N LEU A 219 -31.34 -3.84 17.37
CA LEU A 219 -31.00 -3.16 18.62
C LEU A 219 -31.06 -1.64 18.44
N GLU A 220 -30.50 -1.11 17.34
CA GLU A 220 -30.58 0.32 16.98
C GLU A 220 -32.01 0.82 16.85
N ARG A 221 -32.89 0.05 16.19
CA ARG A 221 -34.29 0.42 15.99
C ARG A 221 -35.15 0.25 17.25
N GLY A 222 -34.60 -0.29 18.34
CA GLY A 222 -35.36 -0.63 19.55
C GLY A 222 -36.43 -1.70 19.32
N THR A 223 -36.32 -2.48 18.23
CA THR A 223 -37.26 -3.56 17.88
C THR A 223 -36.75 -4.95 18.30
N ALA A 224 -35.53 -5.02 18.83
CA ALA A 224 -35.03 -6.21 19.52
C ALA A 224 -36.02 -6.58 20.65
N ASN A 225 -36.76 -7.68 20.47
CA ASN A 225 -37.81 -8.27 21.34
C ASN A 225 -39.27 -7.81 21.15
N SER A 226 -39.85 -7.95 19.94
CA SER A 226 -41.31 -8.09 19.77
C SER A 226 -41.84 -9.52 19.98
N GLN A 227 -40.97 -10.53 20.09
CA GLN A 227 -41.37 -11.91 20.41
C GLN A 227 -40.90 -12.28 21.83
N GLN A 228 -41.72 -11.91 22.82
CA GLN A 228 -41.78 -12.36 24.24
C GLN A 228 -41.99 -11.17 25.18
N ARG A 229 -43.15 -10.52 25.05
CA ARG A 229 -43.77 -9.85 26.20
C ARG A 229 -44.39 -10.94 27.08
N SER A 230 -43.61 -11.54 27.98
CA SER A 230 -44.21 -12.09 29.20
C SER A 230 -44.33 -10.94 30.20
N VAL A 231 -45.58 -10.68 30.58
CA VAL A 231 -46.01 -9.88 31.73
C VAL A 231 -45.12 -10.17 32.93
N ASP A 232 -44.22 -9.24 33.24
CA ASP A 232 -43.65 -8.93 34.58
C ASP A 232 -42.78 -7.68 34.43
N ALA A 233 -43.40 -6.61 33.95
CA ALA A 233 -42.83 -5.27 33.92
C ALA A 233 -43.29 -4.53 35.18
N ALA A 234 -42.60 -4.76 36.29
CA ALA A 234 -42.69 -3.92 37.47
C ALA A 234 -41.27 -3.57 37.93
N CYS A 235 -40.90 -2.30 37.79
CA CYS A 235 -39.77 -1.62 38.41
C CYS A 235 -38.44 -2.40 38.51
N SER A 236 -37.60 -2.26 37.48
CA SER A 236 -36.16 -2.48 37.65
C SER A 236 -35.59 -1.32 38.47
N GLN A 237 -35.40 -1.55 39.77
CA GLN A 237 -34.55 -0.76 40.67
C GLN A 237 -33.13 -0.58 40.05
N PRO A 238 -32.36 0.46 40.47
CA PRO A 238 -31.00 0.66 39.98
C PRO A 238 -30.15 -0.61 40.20
N GLN A 239 -29.44 -1.05 39.14
CA GLN A 239 -28.54 -2.21 39.08
C GLN A 239 -27.40 -2.16 40.13
N SER A 240 -27.72 -2.29 41.41
CA SER A 240 -26.77 -2.31 42.53
C SER A 240 -26.47 -3.72 43.03
N ASP A 241 -27.31 -4.71 42.68
CA ASP A 241 -27.17 -6.13 43.07
C ASP A 241 -26.65 -7.04 41.92
N ALA A 242 -26.04 -6.47 40.87
CA ALA A 242 -25.51 -7.28 39.76
C ALA A 242 -24.26 -8.07 40.19
N ALA A 243 -24.29 -9.41 40.05
CA ALA A 243 -23.23 -10.30 40.52
C ALA A 243 -21.97 -10.28 39.64
N SER A 244 -22.07 -9.76 38.42
CA SER A 244 -20.97 -9.69 37.44
C SER A 244 -21.09 -8.48 36.52
N THR A 245 -20.04 -8.22 35.74
CA THR A 245 -19.99 -7.16 34.72
C THR A 245 -19.71 -7.77 33.34
N SER A 246 -20.41 -7.29 32.32
CA SER A 246 -20.30 -7.74 30.92
C SER A 246 -19.97 -6.56 30.01
N LEU A 247 -19.32 -6.83 28.88
CA LEU A 247 -18.86 -5.80 27.94
C LEU A 247 -19.53 -5.99 26.58
N PHE A 248 -20.12 -4.93 26.05
CA PHE A 248 -20.63 -4.86 24.68
C PHE A 248 -19.75 -3.91 23.85
N ALA A 249 -19.11 -4.41 22.79
CA ALA A 249 -18.22 -3.64 21.94
C ALA A 249 -18.71 -3.56 20.49
N PHE A 250 -18.67 -2.38 19.88
CA PHE A 250 -19.00 -2.21 18.46
C PHE A 250 -18.29 -0.97 17.89
N PRO A 251 -18.02 -0.91 16.58
CA PRO A 251 -17.51 0.29 15.95
C PRO A 251 -18.62 1.32 15.78
N ALA A 252 -18.32 2.61 15.89
CA ALA A 252 -19.27 3.66 15.49
C ALA A 252 -19.36 3.78 13.95
N GLU A 253 -18.27 3.45 13.23
CA GLU A 253 -18.23 3.37 11.76
C GLU A 253 -17.46 2.10 11.34
N CYS A 254 -18.10 1.25 10.54
CA CYS A 254 -17.47 0.06 9.99
C CYS A 254 -16.32 0.44 9.05
N ASN A 255 -15.10 -0.01 9.35
CA ASN A 255 -13.92 0.30 8.53
C ASN A 255 -13.86 -0.51 7.20
N PHE A 256 -14.78 -1.47 7.00
CA PHE A 256 -14.95 -2.19 5.74
C PHE A 256 -15.95 -1.47 4.83
N SER A 257 -17.22 -1.37 5.24
CA SER A 257 -18.29 -0.83 4.39
C SER A 257 -18.49 0.67 4.52
N GLY A 258 -18.02 1.30 5.60
CA GLY A 258 -18.34 2.68 5.95
C GLY A 258 -19.68 2.87 6.63
N THR A 259 -20.48 1.83 6.85
CA THR A 259 -21.77 1.97 7.54
C THR A 259 -21.56 2.52 8.95
N ARG A 260 -22.33 3.55 9.30
CA ARG A 260 -22.32 4.18 10.61
C ARG A 260 -23.48 3.66 11.43
N HIS A 261 -23.15 3.18 12.63
CA HIS A 261 -24.15 2.69 13.57
C HIS A 261 -24.71 3.86 14.36
N ASN A 262 -26.00 3.80 14.69
CA ASN A 262 -26.60 4.76 15.62
C ASN A 262 -26.12 4.41 17.04
N PHE A 263 -24.89 4.83 17.35
CA PHE A 263 -24.22 4.43 18.58
C PHE A 263 -24.98 4.92 19.81
N ASN A 264 -25.63 6.07 19.73
CA ASN A 264 -26.50 6.62 20.76
C ASN A 264 -27.63 5.65 21.13
N ALA A 265 -28.37 5.18 20.12
CA ALA A 265 -29.43 4.21 20.32
C ALA A 265 -28.88 2.89 20.90
N ILE A 266 -27.75 2.37 20.38
CA ILE A 266 -27.17 1.12 20.87
C ILE A 266 -26.76 1.24 22.34
N VAL A 267 -26.04 2.31 22.71
CA VAL A 267 -25.58 2.52 24.09
C VAL A 267 -26.76 2.55 25.05
N ASP A 268 -27.81 3.32 24.74
CA ASP A 268 -29.02 3.40 25.56
C ASP A 268 -29.73 2.05 25.70
N GLN A 269 -29.84 1.29 24.60
CA GLN A 269 -30.55 0.01 24.57
C GLN A 269 -29.81 -1.06 25.37
N VAL A 270 -28.48 -1.13 25.25
CA VAL A 270 -27.64 -2.05 26.02
C VAL A 270 -27.69 -1.71 27.51
N ARG A 271 -27.52 -0.42 27.86
CA ARG A 271 -27.54 0.04 29.26
C ARG A 271 -28.91 -0.10 29.91
N ALA A 272 -30.00 0.04 29.16
CA ALA A 272 -31.35 -0.24 29.62
C ALA A 272 -31.63 -1.75 29.84
N GLY A 273 -30.64 -2.63 29.64
CA GLY A 273 -30.79 -4.08 29.82
C GLY A 273 -31.67 -4.74 28.75
N ARG A 274 -31.93 -4.04 27.62
CA ARG A 274 -32.75 -4.58 26.52
C ARG A 274 -31.99 -5.57 25.66
N TRP A 275 -30.66 -5.59 25.77
CA TRP A 275 -29.82 -6.67 25.26
C TRP A 275 -29.87 -7.88 26.21
N LYS A 276 -30.50 -8.97 25.75
CA LYS A 276 -30.53 -10.25 26.47
C LYS A 276 -29.54 -11.21 25.82
N SER A 277 -28.50 -11.61 26.55
CA SER A 277 -27.66 -12.74 26.12
C SER A 277 -28.44 -14.05 26.34
N SER A 278 -28.19 -15.06 25.52
CA SER A 278 -28.75 -16.42 25.68
C SER A 278 -28.40 -17.03 27.05
N THR A 279 -27.32 -16.56 27.68
CA THR A 279 -26.96 -16.87 29.06
C THR A 279 -27.50 -15.78 29.99
N ASN A 280 -28.78 -15.87 30.35
CA ASN A 280 -29.51 -14.85 31.10
C ASN A 280 -29.06 -14.80 32.58
N LYS A 281 -27.86 -14.28 32.86
CA LYS A 281 -27.33 -14.01 34.21
C LYS A 281 -27.50 -12.52 34.55
N ASN A 282 -27.79 -12.20 35.82
CA ASN A 282 -27.90 -10.82 36.31
C ASN A 282 -26.52 -10.12 36.24
N THR A 283 -26.27 -9.37 35.16
CA THR A 283 -24.97 -8.69 34.88
C THR A 283 -25.16 -7.21 34.56
N ARG A 284 -24.19 -6.40 34.96
CA ARG A 284 -24.08 -4.99 34.57
C ARG A 284 -23.39 -4.89 33.21
N TRP A 285 -24.09 -4.33 32.22
CA TRP A 285 -23.49 -4.08 30.91
C TRP A 285 -22.71 -2.77 30.89
N MET A 286 -21.47 -2.85 30.40
CA MET A 286 -20.64 -1.71 30.02
C MET A 286 -20.50 -1.68 28.50
N VAL A 287 -20.39 -0.48 27.93
CA VAL A 287 -20.35 -0.29 26.48
C VAL A 287 -19.02 0.30 26.04
N LEU A 288 -18.38 -0.35 25.07
CA LEU A 288 -17.18 0.12 24.39
C LEU A 288 -17.51 0.49 22.95
N VAL A 289 -17.15 1.71 22.55
CA VAL A 289 -17.31 2.21 21.18
C VAL A 289 -15.94 2.36 20.52
N ASP A 290 -15.71 1.63 19.43
CA ASP A 290 -14.57 1.88 18.55
C ASP A 290 -14.87 3.05 17.60
N ALA A 291 -14.38 4.23 17.98
CA ALA A 291 -14.58 5.46 17.22
C ALA A 291 -13.40 5.78 16.29
N ALA A 292 -12.42 4.87 16.13
CA ALA A 292 -11.18 5.17 15.43
C ALA A 292 -11.40 5.58 13.96
N LYS A 293 -12.41 5.02 13.27
CA LYS A 293 -12.78 5.43 11.91
C LYS A 293 -13.81 6.56 11.89
N TYR A 294 -14.80 6.52 12.80
CA TYR A 294 -15.90 7.49 12.88
C TYR A 294 -15.39 8.92 13.12
N ALA A 295 -14.51 9.09 14.12
CA ALA A 295 -13.97 10.38 14.52
C ALA A 295 -13.10 11.06 13.43
N ALA A 296 -12.63 10.31 12.43
CA ALA A 296 -11.82 10.86 11.35
C ALA A 296 -12.61 11.81 10.43
N THR A 297 -13.92 11.59 10.29
CA THR A 297 -14.74 12.27 9.28
C THR A 297 -16.15 12.61 9.77
N HIS A 298 -16.41 12.50 11.07
CA HIS A 298 -17.71 12.80 11.64
C HIS A 298 -17.62 13.26 13.10
N ARG A 299 -18.61 14.03 13.54
CA ARG A 299 -18.63 14.60 14.89
C ARG A 299 -19.05 13.53 15.89
N LEU A 300 -18.16 13.20 16.81
CA LEU A 300 -18.48 12.37 17.98
C LEU A 300 -18.83 13.29 19.15
N ASP A 301 -20.02 13.12 19.71
CA ASP A 301 -20.54 13.92 20.84
C ASP A 301 -20.85 13.00 22.02
N LEU A 302 -20.07 13.12 23.10
CA LEU A 302 -20.19 12.27 24.29
C LEU A 302 -21.07 12.87 25.39
N SER A 303 -21.74 14.00 25.14
CA SER A 303 -22.58 14.69 26.13
C SER A 303 -23.99 14.11 26.32
N THR A 304 -24.39 13.12 25.50
CA THR A 304 -25.79 12.69 25.41
C THR A 304 -26.04 11.23 25.82
N HIS A 305 -25.23 10.26 25.34
CA HIS A 305 -25.51 8.82 25.52
C HIS A 305 -24.44 8.06 26.33
N HIS A 306 -23.41 8.77 26.76
CA HIS A 306 -22.45 8.39 27.79
C HIS A 306 -21.90 6.93 27.80
N PRO A 307 -21.23 6.47 26.72
CA PRO A 307 -20.55 5.16 26.70
C PRO A 307 -19.47 5.06 27.79
N ASP A 308 -19.17 3.84 28.25
CA ASP A 308 -18.19 3.64 29.32
C ASP A 308 -16.74 3.77 28.80
N PHE A 309 -16.51 3.33 27.55
CA PHE A 309 -15.22 3.39 26.88
C PHE A 309 -15.34 3.84 25.44
N VAL A 310 -14.47 4.75 24.99
CA VAL A 310 -14.32 5.13 23.58
C VAL A 310 -12.86 5.10 23.19
N VAL A 311 -12.54 4.43 22.09
CA VAL A 311 -11.15 4.28 21.61
C VAL A 311 -10.91 5.02 20.31
N LEU A 312 -9.71 5.62 20.18
CA LEU A 312 -9.35 6.53 19.08
C LEU A 312 -7.90 6.34 18.63
N SER A 313 -7.60 6.76 17.40
CA SER A 313 -6.23 6.87 16.87
C SER A 313 -6.08 8.20 16.12
N PHE A 314 -5.17 9.06 16.56
CA PHE A 314 -5.10 10.45 16.06
C PHE A 314 -4.59 10.54 14.62
N TYR A 315 -3.69 9.63 14.22
CA TYR A 315 -3.20 9.57 12.83
C TYR A 315 -4.30 9.31 11.79
N LYS A 316 -5.49 8.86 12.20
CA LYS A 316 -6.65 8.73 11.31
C LYS A 316 -7.42 10.05 11.13
N LEU A 317 -7.32 10.97 12.08
CA LEU A 317 -7.97 12.28 12.02
C LEU A 317 -7.16 13.26 11.15
N PHE A 318 -5.84 13.34 11.37
CA PHE A 318 -4.97 14.34 10.74
C PHE A 318 -3.53 13.84 10.47
N GLY A 319 -3.31 12.53 10.41
CA GLY A 319 -2.08 11.93 9.88
C GLY A 319 -0.89 11.85 10.83
N TYR A 320 -0.54 12.94 11.51
CA TYR A 320 0.59 13.00 12.45
C TYR A 320 0.13 13.40 13.86
N PRO A 321 0.63 12.79 14.94
CA PRO A 321 1.63 11.73 14.98
C PRO A 321 1.05 10.32 14.82
N THR A 322 1.85 9.41 14.27
CA THR A 322 1.60 7.96 14.34
C THR A 322 2.02 7.40 15.71
N GLY A 323 1.51 6.23 16.06
CA GLY A 323 1.82 5.59 17.35
C GLY A 323 1.20 6.26 18.58
N LEU A 324 0.17 7.10 18.38
CA LEU A 324 -0.58 7.75 19.46
C LEU A 324 -2.09 7.61 19.24
N GLY A 325 -2.80 7.28 20.31
CA GLY A 325 -4.25 7.21 20.39
C GLY A 325 -4.72 7.53 21.79
N ALA A 326 -5.99 7.26 22.04
CA ALA A 326 -6.59 7.52 23.34
C ALA A 326 -7.67 6.51 23.70
N LEU A 327 -7.80 6.30 25.00
CA LEU A 327 -8.97 5.74 25.66
C LEU A 327 -9.67 6.90 26.39
N VAL A 328 -10.83 7.32 25.88
CA VAL A 328 -11.75 8.17 26.65
C VAL A 328 -12.59 7.23 27.51
N MET A 329 -12.54 7.42 28.81
CA MET A 329 -13.14 6.50 29.76
C MET A 329 -13.96 7.27 30.78
N ARG A 330 -15.17 6.78 31.03
CA ARG A 330 -16.02 7.32 32.08
C ARG A 330 -15.39 7.05 33.44
N LYS A 331 -15.32 8.03 34.34
CA LYS A 331 -14.69 7.87 35.66
C LYS A 331 -15.33 6.76 36.48
N SER A 332 -16.66 6.60 36.39
CA SER A 332 -17.38 5.50 37.04
C SER A 332 -17.03 4.11 36.49
N ALA A 333 -16.55 4.01 35.25
CA ALA A 333 -16.05 2.76 34.68
C ALA A 333 -14.66 2.38 35.23
N MET A 334 -13.84 3.38 35.59
CA MET A 334 -12.47 3.17 36.07
C MET A 334 -12.39 2.33 37.34
N SER A 335 -13.32 2.52 38.27
CA SER A 335 -13.36 1.79 39.55
C SER A 335 -13.62 0.30 39.37
N HIS A 336 -14.14 -0.12 38.21
CA HIS A 336 -14.38 -1.52 37.90
C HIS A 336 -13.19 -2.21 37.22
N LEU A 337 -12.27 -1.44 36.63
CA LEU A 337 -11.10 -2.01 35.96
C LEU A 337 -10.02 -2.42 36.97
N LYS A 338 -9.52 -3.65 36.82
CA LYS A 338 -8.43 -4.27 37.57
C LYS A 338 -7.23 -4.48 36.65
N LYS A 339 -6.40 -3.46 36.53
CA LYS A 339 -5.19 -3.53 35.69
C LYS A 339 -4.19 -4.53 36.30
N PRO A 340 -3.68 -5.52 35.55
CA PRO A 340 -2.76 -6.54 36.09
C PRO A 340 -1.29 -6.09 36.13
N TYR A 341 -0.89 -5.15 35.26
CA TYR A 341 0.49 -4.66 35.17
C TYR A 341 0.64 -3.26 35.78
N HIS A 342 1.75 -3.05 36.49
CA HIS A 342 2.12 -1.77 37.09
C HIS A 342 3.62 -1.50 36.92
N GLY A 343 4.00 -0.22 36.84
CA GLY A 343 5.39 0.19 36.66
C GLY A 343 5.58 1.68 36.95
N GLY A 344 6.68 2.25 36.45
CA GLY A 344 6.89 3.70 36.49
C GLY A 344 5.69 4.44 35.88
N GLY A 345 5.33 5.60 36.42
CA GLY A 345 4.16 6.38 35.97
C GLY A 345 2.82 5.91 36.55
N THR A 346 2.64 4.61 36.85
CA THR A 346 1.37 4.06 37.40
C THR A 346 1.41 3.74 38.90
N VAL A 347 2.60 3.76 39.51
CA VAL A 347 2.83 3.41 40.92
C VAL A 347 3.12 4.65 41.75
N GLN A 348 2.43 4.80 42.89
CA GLN A 348 2.69 5.85 43.88
C GLN A 348 3.74 5.39 44.91
N SER A 349 3.65 4.14 45.34
CA SER A 349 4.61 3.51 46.25
C SER A 349 4.64 2.00 45.99
N ILE A 350 5.80 1.35 46.14
CA ILE A 350 5.97 -0.09 45.93
C ILE A 350 7.01 -0.66 46.91
N SER A 351 6.74 -1.85 47.42
CA SER A 351 7.72 -2.61 48.22
C SER A 351 8.54 -3.50 47.29
N ALA A 352 9.88 -3.47 47.42
CA ALA A 352 10.74 -4.38 46.68
C ALA A 352 10.69 -5.82 47.23
N GLU A 353 10.46 -5.97 48.55
CA GLU A 353 10.50 -7.27 49.23
C GLU A 353 9.13 -7.95 49.31
N ARG A 354 8.05 -7.17 49.31
CA ARG A 354 6.68 -7.67 49.46
C ARG A 354 5.90 -7.45 48.17
N ASN A 355 4.98 -8.36 47.86
CA ASN A 355 4.01 -8.18 46.79
C ASN A 355 2.94 -7.14 47.21
N TYR A 356 3.37 -5.87 47.29
CA TYR A 356 2.57 -4.74 47.73
C TYR A 356 2.95 -3.49 46.95
N PHE A 357 1.94 -2.80 46.43
CA PHE A 357 2.08 -1.51 45.79
C PHE A 357 0.81 -0.68 45.99
N VAL A 358 0.95 0.64 45.84
CA VAL A 358 -0.14 1.61 45.82
C VAL A 358 -0.22 2.19 44.42
N PRO A 359 -1.31 1.98 43.66
CA PRO A 359 -1.50 2.60 42.35
C PRO A 359 -1.57 4.14 42.46
N ARG A 360 -1.10 4.86 41.44
CA ARG A 360 -1.32 6.31 41.32
C ARG A 360 -2.81 6.63 41.10
N GLY A 361 -3.18 7.85 41.48
CA GLY A 361 -4.55 8.34 41.42
C GLY A 361 -5.53 7.62 42.35
N THR A 362 -5.05 6.95 43.42
CA THR A 362 -5.93 6.37 44.46
C THR A 362 -6.37 7.40 45.50
N ALA A 363 -5.50 8.38 45.81
CA ALA A 363 -5.78 9.42 46.81
C ALA A 363 -6.20 10.77 46.19
N ASP A 364 -5.92 10.98 44.91
CA ASP A 364 -6.20 12.21 44.17
C ASP A 364 -6.95 11.86 42.88
N GLU A 365 -8.22 12.26 42.80
CA GLU A 365 -9.05 12.01 41.63
C GLU A 365 -8.53 12.71 40.37
N SER A 366 -7.78 13.81 40.52
CA SER A 366 -7.21 14.53 39.39
C SER A 366 -6.06 13.77 38.71
N ASP A 367 -5.41 12.83 39.40
CA ASP A 367 -4.33 11.97 38.87
C ASP A 367 -4.81 10.57 38.44
N MET A 368 -6.14 10.35 38.35
CA MET A 368 -6.69 9.02 38.01
C MET A 368 -6.21 8.47 36.66
N SER A 369 -6.00 9.34 35.66
CA SER A 369 -5.54 8.92 34.34
C SER A 369 -4.15 8.24 34.39
N SER A 370 -3.30 8.65 35.32
CA SER A 370 -1.95 8.11 35.51
C SER A 370 -1.95 6.65 35.93
N ARG A 371 -3.03 6.14 36.54
CA ARG A 371 -3.18 4.72 36.88
C ARG A 371 -3.04 3.79 35.67
N PHE A 372 -3.33 4.31 34.48
CA PHE A 372 -3.36 3.58 33.22
C PHE A 372 -2.27 4.04 32.23
N ALA A 373 -1.40 4.97 32.62
CA ALA A 373 -0.32 5.50 31.80
C ALA A 373 1.03 4.85 32.19
N ASP A 374 1.39 3.75 31.53
CA ASP A 374 2.65 3.05 31.81
C ASP A 374 3.88 3.82 31.32
N GLY A 375 4.85 3.97 32.22
CA GLY A 375 6.15 4.55 31.94
C GLY A 375 6.08 6.03 31.55
N THR A 376 7.10 6.46 30.81
CA THR A 376 7.11 7.80 30.22
C THR A 376 6.25 7.78 28.97
N GLN A 377 5.16 8.55 28.98
CA GLN A 377 4.31 8.71 27.79
C GLN A 377 5.07 9.40 26.65
N SER A 378 4.59 9.24 25.40
CA SER A 378 5.14 9.95 24.24
C SER A 378 4.74 11.43 24.28
N PHE A 379 5.32 12.18 25.23
CA PHE A 379 4.91 13.54 25.56
C PHE A 379 5.04 14.49 24.37
N LEU A 380 6.10 14.41 23.57
CA LEU A 380 6.23 15.24 22.37
C LEU A 380 5.15 14.95 21.32
N SER A 381 4.79 13.68 21.13
CA SER A 381 3.66 13.31 20.26
C SER A 381 2.34 13.81 20.81
N ILE A 382 2.14 13.76 22.14
CA ILE A 382 0.94 14.32 22.78
C ILE A 382 0.85 15.81 22.50
N LEU A 383 1.93 16.57 22.68
CA LEU A 383 1.95 18.01 22.42
C LEU A 383 1.62 18.34 20.94
N ALA A 384 2.15 17.54 20.02
CA ALA A 384 1.89 17.70 18.59
C ALA A 384 0.40 17.58 18.19
N LEU A 385 -0.44 16.98 19.03
CA LEU A 385 -1.88 16.85 18.75
C LEU A 385 -2.57 18.20 18.59
N ARG A 386 -2.14 19.24 19.32
CA ARG A 386 -2.76 20.59 19.29
C ARG A 386 -2.82 21.13 17.87
N HIS A 387 -1.69 21.04 17.15
CA HIS A 387 -1.58 21.49 15.76
C HIS A 387 -2.44 20.66 14.82
N GLY A 388 -2.61 19.36 15.08
CA GLY A 388 -3.52 18.51 14.29
C GLY A 388 -5.00 18.84 14.51
N PHE A 389 -5.40 19.06 15.77
CA PHE A 389 -6.75 19.48 16.12
C PHE A 389 -7.08 20.86 15.54
N GLU A 390 -6.16 21.82 15.62
CA GLU A 390 -6.35 23.14 15.00
C GLU A 390 -6.66 23.06 13.50
N GLN A 391 -6.06 22.12 12.76
CA GLN A 391 -6.35 21.96 11.33
C GLN A 391 -7.78 21.50 11.07
N ILE A 392 -8.25 20.47 11.79
CA ILE A 392 -9.60 19.94 11.58
C ILE A 392 -10.68 20.85 12.18
N GLU A 393 -10.37 21.59 13.25
CA GLU A 393 -11.25 22.58 13.87
C GLU A 393 -11.48 23.79 12.94
N LYS A 394 -10.43 24.24 12.22
CA LYS A 394 -10.55 25.30 11.20
C LYS A 394 -11.54 24.94 10.08
N LEU A 395 -11.61 23.67 9.71
CA LEU A 395 -12.53 23.17 8.67
C LEU A 395 -13.93 22.88 9.24
N GLY A 396 -14.00 22.40 10.47
CA GLY A 396 -15.21 21.96 11.15
C GLY A 396 -15.63 20.55 10.73
N MET A 397 -15.92 19.69 11.71
CA MET A 397 -16.28 18.28 11.46
C MET A 397 -17.56 18.10 10.64
N ALA A 398 -18.52 19.02 10.77
CA ALA A 398 -19.73 19.01 9.95
C ALA A 398 -19.40 19.24 8.46
N SER A 399 -18.55 20.22 8.16
CA SER A 399 -18.09 20.52 6.80
C SER A 399 -17.27 19.37 6.23
N ILE A 400 -16.36 18.77 7.02
CA ILE A 400 -15.59 17.57 6.61
C ILE A 400 -16.53 16.41 6.27
N SER A 401 -17.53 16.16 7.11
CA SER A 401 -18.52 15.11 6.87
C SER A 401 -19.34 15.37 5.60
N ALA A 402 -19.78 16.61 5.38
CA ALA A 402 -20.53 17.01 4.18
C ALA A 402 -19.68 16.89 2.90
N HIS A 403 -18.43 17.37 2.94
CA HIS A 403 -17.50 17.32 1.81
C HIS A 403 -17.19 15.89 1.39
N THR A 404 -16.84 15.04 2.35
CA THR A 404 -16.51 13.64 2.06
C THR A 404 -17.74 12.82 1.66
N ALA A 405 -18.94 13.16 2.17
CA ALA A 405 -20.20 12.58 1.71
C ALA A 405 -20.53 12.97 0.26
N ALA A 406 -20.31 14.24 -0.14
CA ALA A 406 -20.53 14.69 -1.51
C ALA A 406 -19.64 13.92 -2.51
N LEU A 407 -18.36 13.74 -2.19
CA LEU A 407 -17.42 12.94 -2.99
C LEU A 407 -17.82 11.46 -3.09
N ARG A 408 -18.29 10.88 -1.98
CA ARG A 408 -18.84 9.52 -1.98
C ARG A 408 -20.04 9.39 -2.90
N THR A 409 -21.00 10.30 -2.81
CA THR A 409 -22.20 10.29 -3.64
C THR A 409 -21.83 10.39 -5.12
N LEU A 410 -20.88 11.27 -5.47
CA LEU A 410 -20.35 11.37 -6.83
C LEU A 410 -19.76 10.03 -7.32
N LEU A 411 -18.86 9.43 -6.54
CA LEU A 411 -18.22 8.17 -6.93
C LEU A 411 -19.23 7.03 -7.09
N VAL A 412 -20.12 6.84 -6.10
CA VAL A 412 -21.15 5.81 -6.13
C VAL A 412 -22.06 6.01 -7.35
N GLY A 413 -22.48 7.23 -7.63
CA GLY A 413 -23.29 7.56 -8.80
C GLY A 413 -22.59 7.17 -10.10
N LYS A 414 -21.31 7.55 -10.27
CA LYS A 414 -20.53 7.23 -11.48
C LYS A 414 -20.28 5.72 -11.63
N LEU A 415 -19.87 5.02 -10.56
CA LEU A 415 -19.66 3.56 -10.61
C LEU A 415 -20.95 2.78 -10.88
N THR A 416 -22.09 3.26 -10.36
CA THR A 416 -23.40 2.62 -10.59
C THR A 416 -23.89 2.84 -12.02
N ALA A 417 -23.60 4.00 -12.60
CA ALA A 417 -23.96 4.34 -13.98
C ALA A 417 -23.14 3.56 -15.01
N LEU A 418 -21.89 3.22 -14.71
CA LEU A 418 -21.05 2.45 -15.62
C LEU A 418 -21.55 1.00 -15.78
N LYS A 419 -21.67 0.58 -17.05
CA LYS A 419 -22.09 -0.76 -17.46
C LYS A 419 -21.15 -1.31 -18.53
N HIS A 420 -21.01 -2.62 -18.59
CA HIS A 420 -20.45 -3.29 -19.76
C HIS A 420 -21.41 -3.17 -20.96
N TRP A 421 -20.91 -3.51 -22.16
CA TRP A 421 -21.66 -3.53 -23.42
C TRP A 421 -22.99 -4.30 -23.36
N ASN A 422 -23.10 -5.29 -22.47
CA ASN A 422 -24.30 -6.12 -22.26
C ASN A 422 -25.22 -5.57 -21.15
N ALA A 423 -25.10 -4.29 -20.81
CA ALA A 423 -25.83 -3.59 -19.76
C ALA A 423 -25.62 -4.13 -18.32
N ARG A 424 -24.70 -5.08 -18.10
CA ARG A 424 -24.38 -5.57 -16.75
C ARG A 424 -23.54 -4.55 -15.97
N PRO A 425 -23.71 -4.46 -14.63
CA PRO A 425 -22.92 -3.56 -13.79
C PRO A 425 -21.44 -3.94 -13.80
N ILE A 426 -20.57 -2.92 -13.68
CA ILE A 426 -19.12 -3.11 -13.63
C ILE A 426 -18.59 -3.49 -12.24
N CYS A 427 -19.38 -3.31 -11.19
CA CYS A 427 -18.98 -3.64 -9.83
C CYS A 427 -20.17 -3.91 -8.92
N LYS A 428 -19.91 -4.58 -7.80
CA LYS A 428 -20.81 -4.74 -6.66
C LYS A 428 -20.30 -3.85 -5.52
N ILE A 429 -21.09 -2.88 -5.09
CA ILE A 429 -20.77 -1.95 -4.01
C ILE A 429 -21.40 -2.45 -2.69
N TYR A 430 -20.68 -2.36 -1.58
CA TYR A 430 -21.08 -2.81 -0.25
C TYR A 430 -21.32 -1.64 0.71
N GLY A 431 -22.28 -1.76 1.62
CA GLY A 431 -22.66 -0.70 2.57
C GLY A 431 -24.02 -0.07 2.25
N ASN A 432 -24.40 0.98 2.99
CA ASN A 432 -25.64 1.72 2.77
C ASN A 432 -25.38 2.87 1.78
N HIS A 433 -25.48 2.56 0.49
CA HIS A 433 -25.25 3.52 -0.59
C HIS A 433 -26.53 3.85 -1.37
N SER A 434 -27.69 3.70 -0.73
CA SER A 434 -28.96 4.11 -1.32
C SER A 434 -28.96 5.63 -1.57
N SER A 435 -29.73 6.10 -2.56
CA SER A 435 -29.84 7.53 -2.86
C SER A 435 -30.33 8.38 -1.68
N ASN A 436 -30.97 7.75 -0.69
CA ASN A 436 -31.52 8.40 0.49
C ASN A 436 -30.58 8.32 1.70
N SER A 437 -29.44 7.64 1.60
CA SER A 437 -28.54 7.46 2.75
C SER A 437 -27.85 8.76 3.11
N THR A 438 -27.96 9.14 4.39
CA THR A 438 -27.40 10.39 4.91
C THR A 438 -25.92 10.24 5.26
N ALA A 439 -25.28 11.34 5.64
CA ALA A 439 -23.93 11.29 6.22
C ALA A 439 -23.93 10.59 7.59
N ASP A 440 -25.04 10.56 8.32
CA ASP A 440 -25.09 9.93 9.64
C ASP A 440 -25.16 8.39 9.57
N GLU A 441 -25.66 7.84 8.46
CA GLU A 441 -25.84 6.39 8.26
C GLU A 441 -24.66 5.74 7.50
N GLN A 442 -23.94 6.52 6.72
CA GLN A 442 -22.84 6.03 5.88
C GLN A 442 -21.70 7.05 5.92
N GLY A 443 -20.49 6.56 6.14
CA GLY A 443 -19.25 7.31 6.09
C GLY A 443 -18.66 7.39 4.67
N PRO A 444 -17.45 7.98 4.53
CA PRO A 444 -16.83 8.23 3.24
C PRO A 444 -15.98 7.05 2.75
N ILE A 445 -16.47 5.83 2.97
CA ILE A 445 -15.88 4.60 2.44
C ILE A 445 -16.79 4.08 1.34
N VAL A 446 -16.19 3.61 0.25
CA VAL A 446 -16.82 2.83 -0.82
C VAL A 446 -16.02 1.54 -0.96
N ALA A 447 -16.59 0.43 -0.49
CA ALA A 447 -16.02 -0.90 -0.70
C ALA A 447 -16.74 -1.61 -1.84
N CYS A 448 -15.99 -2.23 -2.74
CA CYS A 448 -16.56 -2.92 -3.89
C CYS A 448 -15.70 -4.07 -4.40
N ASN A 449 -16.30 -4.93 -5.22
CA ASN A 449 -15.59 -5.84 -6.11
C ASN A 449 -16.01 -5.57 -7.56
N PHE A 450 -15.04 -5.47 -8.47
CA PHE A 450 -15.31 -5.30 -9.90
C PHE A 450 -15.74 -6.62 -10.55
N LEU A 451 -16.55 -6.50 -11.59
CA LEU A 451 -17.15 -7.59 -12.33
C LEU A 451 -16.63 -7.57 -13.77
N ARG A 452 -16.60 -8.75 -14.39
CA ARG A 452 -16.38 -8.92 -15.83
C ARG A 452 -17.73 -8.94 -16.57
N PRO A 453 -17.75 -8.80 -17.90
CA PRO A 453 -18.99 -8.87 -18.67
C PRO A 453 -19.79 -10.17 -18.48
N ASP A 454 -19.13 -11.28 -18.16
CA ASP A 454 -19.76 -12.58 -17.88
C ASP A 454 -20.35 -12.68 -16.46
N GLY A 455 -20.13 -11.66 -15.61
CA GLY A 455 -20.55 -11.62 -14.21
C GLY A 455 -19.55 -12.20 -13.21
N SER A 456 -18.41 -12.73 -13.67
CA SER A 456 -17.34 -13.20 -12.79
C SER A 456 -16.59 -12.05 -12.12
N TYR A 457 -15.99 -12.28 -10.95
CA TYR A 457 -15.25 -11.24 -10.23
C TYR A 457 -13.86 -11.00 -10.81
N VAL A 458 -13.51 -9.72 -10.95
CA VAL A 458 -12.11 -9.29 -11.09
C VAL A 458 -11.44 -9.41 -9.72
N GLY A 459 -10.29 -10.07 -9.68
CA GLY A 459 -9.52 -10.25 -8.45
C GLY A 459 -9.00 -8.91 -7.92
N TYR A 460 -9.03 -8.70 -6.61
CA TYR A 460 -8.57 -7.42 -6.03
C TYR A 460 -7.06 -7.19 -6.21
N SER A 461 -6.22 -8.23 -6.37
CA SER A 461 -4.79 -8.11 -6.68
C SER A 461 -4.56 -7.52 -8.07
N GLU A 462 -5.39 -7.91 -9.04
CA GLU A 462 -5.41 -7.29 -10.38
C GLU A 462 -5.71 -5.80 -10.27
N VAL A 463 -6.74 -5.41 -9.52
CA VAL A 463 -7.12 -3.99 -9.32
C VAL A 463 -6.00 -3.21 -8.64
N HIS A 464 -5.42 -3.75 -7.57
CA HIS A 464 -4.34 -3.11 -6.83
C HIS A 464 -3.10 -2.86 -7.70
N LYS A 465 -2.66 -3.87 -8.47
CA LYS A 465 -1.49 -3.75 -9.35
C LYS A 465 -1.70 -2.69 -10.42
N LEU A 466 -2.90 -2.61 -10.98
CA LEU A 466 -3.23 -1.58 -11.98
C LEU A 466 -3.33 -0.19 -11.34
N ALA A 467 -3.92 -0.07 -10.17
CA ALA A 467 -4.01 1.20 -9.45
C ALA A 467 -2.61 1.73 -9.11
N ASP A 468 -1.69 0.86 -8.65
CA ASP A 468 -0.28 1.19 -8.38
C ASP A 468 0.45 1.71 -9.64
N ILE A 469 0.21 1.08 -10.79
CA ILE A 469 0.77 1.53 -12.08
C ILE A 469 0.24 2.93 -12.47
N HIS A 470 -0.92 3.33 -11.94
CA HIS A 470 -1.58 4.61 -12.19
C HIS A 470 -1.43 5.64 -11.06
N ASP A 471 -0.53 5.42 -10.10
CA ASP A 471 -0.34 6.30 -8.92
C ASP A 471 -1.64 6.51 -8.10
N ILE A 472 -2.53 5.52 -8.11
CA ILE A 472 -3.76 5.47 -7.32
C ILE A 472 -3.53 4.58 -6.10
N LEU A 473 -3.35 5.20 -4.94
CA LEU A 473 -3.25 4.51 -3.67
C LEU A 473 -4.64 4.15 -3.16
N LEU A 474 -4.94 2.85 -3.15
CA LEU A 474 -6.15 2.27 -2.57
C LEU A 474 -5.79 1.02 -1.77
N ARG A 475 -6.75 0.45 -1.04
CA ARG A 475 -6.51 -0.76 -0.25
C ARG A 475 -7.33 -1.93 -0.71
N THR A 476 -6.78 -3.13 -0.58
CA THR A 476 -7.46 -4.39 -0.94
C THR A 476 -7.40 -5.42 0.20
N GLY A 477 -8.25 -6.44 0.13
CA GLY A 477 -8.37 -7.53 1.13
C GLY A 477 -9.59 -7.37 2.04
N CYS A 478 -9.51 -7.89 3.27
CA CYS A 478 -10.59 -7.80 4.28
C CYS A 478 -10.43 -6.61 5.26
N PHE A 479 -9.45 -5.73 5.06
CA PHE A 479 -9.24 -4.49 5.85
C PHE A 479 -9.18 -4.69 7.36
N CYS A 480 -8.64 -5.82 7.83
CA CYS A 480 -8.63 -6.17 9.25
C CYS A 480 -10.04 -6.21 9.89
N ASN A 481 -11.05 -6.58 9.09
CA ASN A 481 -12.45 -6.73 9.50
C ASN A 481 -13.04 -8.01 8.87
N PRO A 482 -12.68 -9.19 9.41
CA PRO A 482 -13.03 -10.47 8.80
C PRO A 482 -14.53 -10.74 8.82
N GLY A 483 -15.26 -10.30 9.85
CA GLY A 483 -16.70 -10.54 9.92
C GLY A 483 -17.51 -9.68 8.94
N ALA A 484 -17.15 -8.42 8.73
CA ALA A 484 -17.75 -7.63 7.64
C ALA A 484 -17.38 -8.20 6.27
N CYS A 485 -16.12 -8.60 6.08
CA CYS A 485 -15.65 -9.27 4.85
C CYS A 485 -16.50 -10.52 4.56
N GLN A 486 -16.63 -11.41 5.53
CA GLN A 486 -17.44 -12.62 5.43
C GLN A 486 -18.90 -12.30 5.08
N HIS A 487 -19.51 -11.34 5.78
CA HIS A 487 -20.89 -10.94 5.57
C HIS A 487 -21.14 -10.41 4.14
N TYR A 488 -20.35 -9.44 3.69
CA TYR A 488 -20.58 -8.78 2.40
C TYR A 488 -20.19 -9.64 1.19
N LEU A 489 -19.18 -10.51 1.35
CA LEU A 489 -18.74 -11.43 0.31
C LEU A 489 -19.58 -12.73 0.27
N GLY A 490 -20.43 -12.97 1.28
CA GLY A 490 -21.28 -14.16 1.36
C GLY A 490 -20.51 -15.45 1.67
N LEU A 491 -19.36 -15.33 2.31
CA LEU A 491 -18.49 -16.47 2.65
C LEU A 491 -19.06 -17.23 3.85
N GLN A 492 -19.04 -18.56 3.78
CA GLN A 492 -19.37 -19.42 4.92
C GLN A 492 -18.11 -19.70 5.76
N ASP A 493 -18.29 -20.10 7.02
CA ASP A 493 -17.17 -20.48 7.89
C ASP A 493 -16.33 -21.61 7.27
N SER A 494 -16.97 -22.55 6.56
CA SER A 494 -16.28 -23.62 5.83
C SER A 494 -15.37 -23.10 4.72
N ASP A 495 -15.78 -22.04 4.01
CA ASP A 495 -14.99 -21.43 2.94
C ASP A 495 -13.73 -20.78 3.53
N LEU A 496 -13.89 -20.04 4.64
CA LEU A 496 -12.79 -19.38 5.32
C LEU A 496 -11.77 -20.40 5.86
N MET A 497 -12.23 -21.46 6.52
CA MET A 497 -11.36 -22.50 7.06
C MET A 497 -10.62 -23.26 5.95
N SER A 498 -11.29 -23.55 4.83
CA SER A 498 -10.69 -24.18 3.67
C SER A 498 -9.61 -23.30 3.03
N ASN A 499 -9.89 -22.00 2.86
CA ASN A 499 -8.93 -21.04 2.30
C ASN A 499 -7.69 -20.93 3.19
N ILE A 500 -7.85 -20.84 4.52
CA ILE A 500 -6.73 -20.81 5.47
C ILE A 500 -5.92 -22.11 5.40
N ALA A 501 -6.59 -23.28 5.35
CA ALA A 501 -5.92 -24.57 5.21
C ALA A 501 -5.14 -24.70 3.90
N ALA A 502 -5.60 -24.03 2.83
CA ALA A 502 -4.91 -23.93 1.55
C ALA A 502 -3.76 -22.90 1.54
N GLY A 503 -3.48 -22.25 2.68
CA GLY A 503 -2.40 -21.27 2.84
C GLY A 503 -2.75 -19.85 2.38
N HIS A 504 -4.03 -19.53 2.18
CA HIS A 504 -4.47 -18.18 1.83
C HIS A 504 -4.20 -17.20 2.97
N VAL A 505 -3.62 -16.05 2.63
CA VAL A 505 -3.41 -14.93 3.55
C VAL A 505 -4.10 -13.70 2.98
N CYS A 506 -4.78 -12.95 3.84
CA CYS A 506 -5.47 -11.72 3.45
C CYS A 506 -4.53 -10.76 2.68
N GLY A 507 -4.89 -10.43 1.44
CA GLY A 507 -4.10 -9.54 0.59
C GLY A 507 -3.06 -10.25 -0.30
N ASP A 508 -3.09 -11.57 -0.41
CA ASP A 508 -2.27 -12.33 -1.35
C ASP A 508 -2.78 -12.26 -2.80
N ASP A 509 -2.15 -13.04 -3.70
CA ASP A 509 -2.54 -13.15 -5.11
C ASP A 509 -3.66 -14.19 -5.35
N ILE A 510 -4.21 -14.81 -4.30
CA ILE A 510 -5.31 -15.78 -4.33
C ILE A 510 -6.60 -15.06 -3.91
N ASP A 511 -7.08 -14.20 -4.80
CA ASP A 511 -8.13 -13.23 -4.52
C ASP A 511 -9.55 -13.66 -4.93
N VAL A 512 -9.67 -14.77 -5.69
CA VAL A 512 -10.95 -15.41 -6.06
C VAL A 512 -10.82 -16.93 -5.96
N VAL A 513 -11.64 -17.56 -5.10
CA VAL A 513 -11.68 -19.01 -4.88
C VAL A 513 -13.11 -19.51 -5.09
N ASN A 514 -13.27 -20.59 -5.87
CA ASN A 514 -14.59 -21.15 -6.22
C ASN A 514 -15.59 -20.11 -6.77
N GLY A 515 -15.08 -19.10 -7.49
CA GLY A 515 -15.89 -18.02 -8.05
C GLY A 515 -16.31 -16.93 -7.06
N LEU A 516 -15.91 -17.02 -5.78
CA LEU A 516 -16.14 -16.00 -4.77
C LEU A 516 -14.86 -15.23 -4.45
N PRO A 517 -14.94 -13.90 -4.26
CA PRO A 517 -13.79 -13.11 -3.85
C PRO A 517 -13.42 -13.41 -2.39
N THR A 518 -12.12 -13.38 -2.07
CA THR A 518 -11.61 -13.54 -0.70
C THR A 518 -11.39 -12.22 0.02
N GLY A 519 -11.66 -11.10 -0.66
CA GLY A 519 -11.50 -9.73 -0.18
C GLY A 519 -12.12 -8.72 -1.15
N ALA A 520 -12.07 -7.43 -0.80
CA ALA A 520 -12.64 -6.36 -1.60
C ALA A 520 -11.59 -5.30 -1.96
N VAL A 521 -12.00 -4.30 -2.74
CA VAL A 521 -11.29 -3.03 -2.95
C VAL A 521 -11.99 -1.98 -2.08
N ARG A 522 -11.23 -1.19 -1.33
CA ARG A 522 -11.76 -0.10 -0.48
C ARG A 522 -11.16 1.22 -0.89
N LEU A 523 -12.06 2.17 -1.13
CA LEU A 523 -11.79 3.57 -1.41
C LEU A 523 -12.32 4.36 -0.21
N SER A 524 -11.52 5.27 0.30
CA SER A 524 -11.83 6.02 1.52
C SER A 524 -11.29 7.44 1.43
N PHE A 525 -12.15 8.41 1.71
CA PHE A 525 -11.85 9.83 1.51
C PHE A 525 -11.48 10.52 2.81
N GLY A 526 -10.55 11.48 2.72
CA GLY A 526 -10.15 12.35 3.81
C GLY A 526 -10.61 13.78 3.53
N TYR A 527 -10.37 14.67 4.50
CA TYR A 527 -10.75 16.09 4.38
C TYR A 527 -10.00 16.84 3.27
N MET A 528 -8.94 16.25 2.70
CA MET A 528 -8.14 16.79 1.61
C MET A 528 -8.39 16.13 0.26
N THR A 529 -9.28 15.14 0.17
CA THR A 529 -9.60 14.48 -1.11
C THR A 529 -10.33 15.45 -2.03
N THR A 530 -10.04 15.44 -3.33
CA THR A 530 -10.66 16.38 -4.28
C THR A 530 -11.55 15.68 -5.30
N PHE A 531 -12.30 16.48 -6.07
CA PHE A 531 -13.04 16.02 -7.23
C PHE A 531 -12.12 15.32 -8.25
N GLU A 532 -10.93 15.85 -8.47
CA GLU A 532 -9.93 15.30 -9.40
C GLU A 532 -9.45 13.91 -8.96
N ASP A 533 -9.29 13.67 -7.66
CA ASP A 533 -8.99 12.34 -7.13
C ASP A 533 -10.08 11.33 -7.53
N ILE A 534 -11.36 11.72 -7.44
CA ILE A 534 -12.50 10.88 -7.84
C ILE A 534 -12.58 10.73 -9.37
N ALA A 535 -12.38 11.80 -10.12
CA ALA A 535 -12.44 11.79 -11.58
C ALA A 535 -11.36 10.87 -12.17
N ALA A 536 -10.12 11.00 -11.70
CA ALA A 536 -9.02 10.13 -12.11
C ALA A 536 -9.29 8.66 -11.80
N PHE A 537 -9.90 8.35 -10.65
CA PHE A 537 -10.29 6.99 -10.31
C PHE A 537 -11.42 6.45 -11.21
N VAL A 538 -12.44 7.25 -11.50
CA VAL A 538 -13.54 6.85 -12.40
C VAL A 538 -13.04 6.61 -13.82
N GLU A 539 -12.14 7.47 -14.32
CA GLU A 539 -11.49 7.30 -15.61
C GLU A 539 -10.66 6.00 -15.65
N PHE A 540 -9.84 5.77 -14.63
CA PHE A 540 -9.11 4.51 -14.45
C PHE A 540 -10.03 3.30 -14.51
N VAL A 541 -11.16 3.33 -13.78
CA VAL A 541 -12.14 2.24 -13.80
C VAL A 541 -12.74 2.05 -15.20
N SER A 542 -13.09 3.14 -15.86
CA SER A 542 -13.64 3.10 -17.22
C SER A 542 -12.70 2.48 -18.23
N ASN A 543 -11.41 2.79 -18.12
CA ASN A 543 -10.41 2.33 -19.09
C ASN A 543 -10.07 0.85 -18.89
N TYR A 544 -10.11 0.37 -17.64
CA TYR A 544 -9.57 -0.96 -17.29
C TYR A 544 -10.58 -2.01 -16.88
N PHE A 545 -11.77 -1.61 -16.38
CA PHE A 545 -12.78 -2.54 -15.86
C PHE A 545 -14.14 -2.40 -16.56
N THR A 546 -14.28 -1.49 -17.53
CA THR A 546 -15.46 -1.39 -18.39
C THR A 546 -15.16 -1.98 -19.77
N CYS A 547 -16.05 -2.84 -20.28
CA CYS A 547 -15.94 -3.36 -21.65
C CYS A 547 -17.02 -2.70 -22.50
N LYS A 548 -16.63 -1.75 -23.36
CA LYS A 548 -17.58 -0.95 -24.17
C LYS A 548 -18.08 -1.66 -25.43
N THR A 549 -17.30 -2.61 -25.96
CA THR A 549 -17.64 -3.36 -27.16
C THR A 549 -17.94 -4.83 -26.84
N PRO A 550 -18.87 -5.47 -27.56
CA PRO A 550 -19.03 -6.92 -27.49
C PRO A 550 -17.80 -7.66 -28.02
N PRO A 551 -17.66 -8.95 -27.71
CA PRO A 551 -16.95 -9.89 -28.57
C PRO A 551 -17.11 -9.59 -30.04
N ALA A 552 -16.01 -9.42 -30.77
CA ALA A 552 -16.10 -9.55 -32.22
C ALA A 552 -16.54 -11.00 -32.48
N SER A 553 -17.71 -11.17 -33.10
CA SER A 553 -18.12 -12.47 -33.63
C SER A 553 -16.95 -13.00 -34.47
N PRO A 554 -16.63 -14.31 -34.44
CA PRO A 554 -15.66 -14.87 -35.36
C PRO A 554 -16.26 -14.82 -36.77
N THR A 555 -16.16 -13.67 -37.42
CA THR A 555 -16.34 -13.56 -38.86
C THR A 555 -15.12 -14.23 -39.47
N PRO A 556 -15.28 -15.31 -40.26
CA PRO A 556 -14.18 -15.81 -41.06
C PRO A 556 -13.77 -14.68 -41.98
N SER A 557 -12.60 -14.09 -41.73
CA SER A 557 -12.08 -12.99 -42.53
C SER A 557 -11.57 -13.57 -43.85
N SER A 558 -12.48 -13.89 -44.77
CA SER A 558 -12.16 -13.96 -46.19
C SER A 558 -12.28 -12.54 -46.75
N MET A 559 -11.26 -11.72 -46.55
CA MET A 559 -11.04 -10.56 -47.40
C MET A 559 -9.60 -10.61 -47.90
N SER A 560 -9.46 -11.23 -49.06
CA SER A 560 -8.35 -11.05 -49.96
C SER A 560 -8.31 -9.59 -50.40
N VAL A 561 -7.42 -8.79 -49.81
CA VAL A 561 -6.94 -7.56 -50.44
C VAL A 561 -5.72 -7.95 -51.25
N SER A 562 -5.91 -8.07 -52.56
CA SER A 562 -4.84 -8.24 -53.53
C SER A 562 -4.12 -6.91 -53.72
N LEU A 563 -2.96 -6.78 -53.12
CA LEU A 563 -1.88 -5.88 -53.56
C LEU A 563 -0.56 -6.65 -53.42
N ALA A 564 -0.20 -7.38 -54.47
CA ALA A 564 1.21 -7.70 -54.72
C ALA A 564 1.89 -6.44 -55.25
N PRO A 565 3.12 -6.16 -54.82
CA PRO A 565 4.24 -6.82 -55.47
C PRO A 565 5.13 -7.61 -54.50
N GLU A 566 5.49 -8.82 -54.94
CA GLU A 566 6.62 -9.68 -54.53
C GLU A 566 6.85 -9.92 -53.02
N PRO A 567 6.72 -11.18 -52.52
CA PRO A 567 7.12 -11.50 -51.16
C PRO A 567 8.65 -11.60 -51.12
N VAL A 568 9.31 -10.49 -50.81
CA VAL A 568 10.61 -10.59 -50.15
C VAL A 568 10.31 -11.13 -48.77
N SER A 569 10.34 -12.46 -48.63
CA SER A 569 10.43 -13.13 -47.33
C SER A 569 11.59 -12.46 -46.57
N LYS A 570 11.27 -11.55 -45.65
CA LYS A 570 12.28 -10.98 -44.77
C LYS A 570 12.73 -12.12 -43.87
N ARG A 571 13.94 -12.62 -44.13
CA ARG A 571 14.68 -13.53 -43.27
C ARG A 571 14.62 -12.99 -41.84
N ARG A 572 14.16 -13.81 -40.89
CA ARG A 572 14.25 -13.48 -39.45
C ARG A 572 15.67 -13.75 -39.00
N TYR A 573 16.26 -12.84 -38.23
CA TYR A 573 17.62 -13.00 -37.76
C TYR A 573 17.80 -12.40 -36.37
N LEU A 574 18.77 -12.95 -35.63
CA LEU A 574 19.20 -12.42 -34.34
C LEU A 574 19.96 -11.11 -34.57
N CYS A 575 19.43 -9.97 -34.12
CA CYS A 575 20.00 -8.66 -34.41
C CYS A 575 20.76 -8.03 -33.22
N LYS A 576 20.55 -8.52 -32.00
CA LYS A 576 21.29 -8.08 -30.82
C LYS A 576 21.37 -9.19 -29.77
N ILE A 577 22.55 -9.34 -29.18
CA ILE A 577 22.78 -10.16 -27.98
C ILE A 577 23.20 -9.22 -26.85
N THR A 578 22.56 -9.34 -25.69
CA THR A 578 22.90 -8.55 -24.51
C THR A 578 23.12 -9.45 -23.30
N LEU A 579 24.28 -9.28 -22.66
CA LEU A 579 24.65 -9.96 -21.43
C LEU A 579 24.43 -9.03 -20.24
N PHE A 580 23.90 -9.56 -19.13
CA PHE A 580 23.75 -8.82 -17.87
C PHE A 580 24.54 -9.50 -16.75
N PRO A 581 25.87 -9.33 -16.66
CA PRO A 581 26.69 -10.08 -15.71
C PRO A 581 26.26 -9.91 -14.25
N ILE A 582 25.92 -8.67 -13.88
CA ILE A 582 25.45 -8.30 -12.54
C ILE A 582 23.95 -8.00 -12.60
N LYS A 583 23.17 -8.65 -11.73
CA LYS A 583 21.74 -8.42 -11.58
C LYS A 583 21.48 -6.92 -11.35
N SER A 584 20.53 -6.38 -12.12
CA SER A 584 20.08 -4.99 -12.01
C SER A 584 21.10 -3.93 -12.43
N CYS A 585 22.27 -4.29 -12.99
CA CYS A 585 23.22 -3.33 -13.55
C CYS A 585 23.08 -3.17 -15.07
N SER A 586 23.89 -2.31 -15.69
CA SER A 586 23.90 -2.14 -17.15
C SER A 586 24.21 -3.45 -17.88
N GLY A 587 23.71 -3.58 -19.11
CA GLY A 587 24.02 -4.71 -19.99
C GLY A 587 25.20 -4.39 -20.92
N MET A 588 25.92 -5.42 -21.35
CA MET A 588 26.91 -5.31 -22.42
C MET A 588 26.38 -5.97 -23.69
N GLY A 589 26.35 -5.21 -24.79
CA GLY A 589 26.06 -5.74 -26.11
C GLY A 589 27.25 -6.50 -26.67
N VAL A 590 26.99 -7.63 -27.33
CA VAL A 590 28.03 -8.51 -27.90
C VAL A 590 27.61 -9.02 -29.27
N ASP A 591 28.60 -9.21 -30.16
CA ASP A 591 28.36 -9.74 -31.50
C ASP A 591 28.30 -11.28 -31.51
N ALA A 592 29.01 -11.92 -30.58
CA ALA A 592 28.99 -13.36 -30.38
C ALA A 592 29.18 -13.71 -28.92
N TRP A 593 28.49 -14.73 -28.40
CA TRP A 593 28.65 -15.16 -27.01
C TRP A 593 28.34 -16.65 -26.80
N PRO A 594 29.07 -17.33 -25.89
CA PRO A 594 28.80 -18.73 -25.60
C PRO A 594 27.55 -18.93 -24.73
N ILE A 595 26.86 -20.03 -25.02
CA ILE A 595 25.82 -20.61 -24.17
C ILE A 595 26.50 -21.35 -23.01
N GLY A 596 25.96 -21.19 -21.81
CA GLY A 596 26.35 -21.94 -20.63
C GLY A 596 25.15 -22.59 -19.93
N SER A 597 25.43 -23.37 -18.88
CA SER A 597 24.41 -24.15 -18.15
C SER A 597 23.31 -23.31 -17.46
N ARG A 598 23.51 -21.99 -17.33
CA ARG A 598 22.59 -21.06 -16.66
C ARG A 598 22.00 -19.96 -17.57
N GLY A 599 22.27 -20.01 -18.88
CA GLY A 599 21.92 -18.95 -19.84
C GLY A 599 23.11 -18.59 -20.73
N LEU A 600 23.22 -17.34 -21.16
CA LEU A 600 24.50 -16.84 -21.71
C LEU A 600 25.57 -16.98 -20.62
N LEU A 601 26.79 -17.41 -20.98
CA LEU A 601 27.86 -17.61 -20.01
C LEU A 601 28.11 -16.31 -19.20
N PHE A 602 28.17 -16.41 -17.87
CA PHE A 602 28.24 -15.29 -16.93
C PHE A 602 27.00 -14.39 -16.81
N ASP A 603 25.85 -14.69 -17.46
CA ASP A 603 24.63 -13.89 -17.31
C ASP A 603 24.04 -14.01 -15.91
N ARG A 604 23.86 -12.87 -15.24
CA ARG A 604 23.28 -12.72 -13.90
C ARG A 604 23.93 -13.68 -12.89
N GLU A 605 25.22 -13.94 -13.02
CA GLU A 605 26.00 -14.71 -12.03
C GLU A 605 26.32 -13.90 -10.78
N PHE A 606 26.23 -12.57 -10.86
CA PHE A 606 26.54 -11.66 -9.77
C PHE A 606 25.30 -10.87 -9.34
N ALA A 607 25.27 -10.42 -8.09
CA ALA A 607 24.28 -9.48 -7.57
C ALA A 607 24.92 -8.55 -6.54
N ILE A 608 24.47 -7.30 -6.47
CA ILE A 608 24.85 -6.38 -5.40
C ILE A 608 23.84 -6.52 -4.26
N VAL A 609 24.33 -6.71 -3.03
CA VAL A 609 23.51 -6.98 -1.84
C VAL A 609 23.73 -5.88 -0.81
N ASP A 610 22.64 -5.38 -0.23
CA ASP A 610 22.67 -4.46 0.89
C ASP A 610 23.15 -5.18 2.15
N VAL A 611 24.21 -4.68 2.79
CA VAL A 611 24.85 -5.36 3.92
C VAL A 611 23.94 -5.38 5.16
N SER A 612 23.12 -4.34 5.36
CA SER A 612 22.27 -4.21 6.54
C SER A 612 21.05 -5.14 6.51
N THR A 613 20.50 -5.37 5.31
CA THR A 613 19.27 -6.16 5.11
C THR A 613 19.53 -7.55 4.56
N GLY A 614 20.70 -7.80 3.96
CA GLY A 614 21.00 -9.04 3.23
C GLY A 614 20.21 -9.22 1.93
N LYS A 615 19.49 -8.19 1.46
CA LYS A 615 18.66 -8.27 0.25
C LYS A 615 19.42 -7.77 -0.97
N ALA A 616 19.22 -8.43 -2.12
CA ALA A 616 19.75 -7.95 -3.38
C ALA A 616 19.15 -6.57 -3.72
N LEU A 617 19.99 -5.60 -4.04
CA LEU A 617 19.57 -4.31 -4.56
C LEU A 617 18.95 -4.50 -5.95
N THR A 618 17.91 -3.73 -6.24
CA THR A 618 17.17 -3.82 -7.50
C THR A 618 17.00 -2.42 -8.09
N LEU A 619 16.92 -2.33 -9.42
CA LEU A 619 16.69 -1.06 -10.13
C LEU A 619 15.39 -0.34 -9.70
N LYS A 620 14.40 -1.07 -9.17
CA LYS A 620 13.18 -0.47 -8.61
C LYS A 620 13.47 0.33 -7.34
N ALA A 621 14.42 -0.15 -6.52
CA ALA A 621 14.76 0.46 -5.24
C ALA A 621 15.93 1.45 -5.35
N LEU A 622 16.83 1.25 -6.32
CA LEU A 622 18.02 2.07 -6.54
C LEU A 622 18.30 2.17 -8.06
N PRO A 623 17.71 3.17 -8.76
CA PRO A 623 17.89 3.36 -10.19
C PRO A 623 19.36 3.50 -10.61
N GLU A 624 20.20 4.05 -9.74
CA GLU A 624 21.64 4.32 -9.95
C GLU A 624 22.45 3.06 -10.28
N LEU A 625 21.91 1.87 -10.03
CA LEU A 625 22.52 0.61 -10.48
C LEU A 625 22.68 0.55 -12.00
N CYS A 626 21.91 1.30 -12.79
CA CYS A 626 22.08 1.37 -14.25
C CYS A 626 23.42 2.00 -14.67
N PHE A 627 24.05 2.78 -13.78
CA PHE A 627 25.36 3.40 -14.03
C PHE A 627 26.53 2.49 -13.66
N ILE A 628 26.27 1.33 -13.04
CA ILE A 628 27.27 0.28 -12.88
C ILE A 628 27.36 -0.48 -14.20
N VAL A 629 28.52 -0.39 -14.85
CA VAL A 629 28.79 -0.96 -16.18
C VAL A 629 29.76 -2.14 -16.02
N PRO A 630 29.25 -3.38 -15.98
CA PRO A 630 30.06 -4.59 -16.00
C PRO A 630 30.48 -4.96 -17.43
N VAL A 631 31.74 -5.39 -17.58
CA VAL A 631 32.30 -5.93 -18.83
C VAL A 631 33.03 -7.22 -18.51
N VAL A 632 32.59 -8.31 -19.13
CA VAL A 632 33.24 -9.62 -19.04
C VAL A 632 34.19 -9.79 -20.22
N ASP A 633 35.43 -10.15 -19.94
CA ASP A 633 36.43 -10.52 -20.93
C ASP A 633 36.71 -12.02 -20.78
N LEU A 634 36.30 -12.81 -21.77
CA LEU A 634 36.44 -14.27 -21.76
C LEU A 634 37.88 -14.72 -21.95
N GLU A 635 38.69 -13.98 -22.72
CA GLU A 635 40.09 -14.35 -22.99
C GLU A 635 40.96 -14.12 -21.75
N ARG A 636 40.72 -13.01 -21.07
CA ARG A 636 41.43 -12.65 -19.83
C ARG A 636 40.81 -13.28 -18.58
N GLU A 637 39.61 -13.83 -18.70
CA GLU A 637 38.83 -14.40 -17.60
C GLU A 637 38.64 -13.40 -16.44
N ILE A 638 38.20 -12.18 -16.79
CA ILE A 638 37.98 -11.10 -15.83
C ILE A 638 36.61 -10.42 -16.00
N LEU A 639 36.06 -9.94 -14.90
CA LEU A 639 34.92 -9.02 -14.85
C LEU A 639 35.45 -7.64 -14.43
N THR A 640 35.33 -6.65 -15.31
CA THR A 640 35.61 -5.25 -14.98
C THR A 640 34.31 -4.52 -14.69
N ILE A 641 34.24 -3.82 -13.56
CA ILE A 641 33.08 -3.03 -13.13
C ILE A 641 33.50 -1.56 -13.15
N SER A 642 32.74 -0.70 -13.82
CA SER A 642 32.94 0.76 -13.81
C SER A 642 31.66 1.49 -13.42
N TYR A 643 31.76 2.72 -12.93
CA TYR A 643 30.61 3.55 -12.55
C TYR A 643 30.56 4.81 -13.42
N ARG A 644 29.46 5.02 -14.15
CA ARG A 644 29.30 6.09 -15.17
C ARG A 644 27.95 6.80 -15.04
N PRO A 645 27.81 7.80 -14.15
CA PRO A 645 26.60 8.61 -14.05
C PRO A 645 26.48 9.62 -15.22
N PRO A 646 25.27 10.14 -15.52
CA PRO A 646 24.99 10.88 -16.75
C PRO A 646 25.47 12.35 -16.77
N ASP A 647 25.84 12.96 -15.63
CA ASP A 647 26.26 14.37 -15.56
C ASP A 647 27.74 14.54 -15.23
N GLU A 648 28.59 14.82 -16.24
CA GLU A 648 30.00 15.26 -16.08
C GLU A 648 30.14 16.69 -15.49
N ASN A 649 29.04 17.45 -15.35
CA ASN A 649 29.06 18.84 -14.87
C ASN A 649 28.65 19.04 -13.39
N SER A 650 28.29 17.98 -12.65
CA SER A 650 28.08 18.07 -11.20
C SER A 650 29.40 17.82 -10.46
N MET A 651 30.27 18.83 -10.48
CA MET A 651 31.60 18.88 -9.87
C MET A 651 31.66 18.69 -8.32
N SER A 652 30.62 18.16 -7.67
CA SER A 652 30.63 17.95 -6.21
C SER A 652 30.93 16.50 -5.77
N TRP A 653 30.68 15.49 -6.61
CA TRP A 653 30.89 14.07 -6.23
C TRP A 653 31.94 13.33 -7.08
N GLN A 654 32.34 13.86 -8.24
CA GLN A 654 33.27 13.21 -9.17
C GLN A 654 34.72 13.10 -8.70
N SER A 655 35.10 13.78 -7.61
CA SER A 655 36.47 13.72 -7.07
C SER A 655 36.71 12.59 -6.04
N ALA A 656 35.71 11.76 -5.69
CA ALA A 656 35.82 10.91 -4.51
C ALA A 656 36.17 9.43 -4.75
N VAL A 657 35.86 8.82 -5.91
CA VAL A 657 36.06 7.37 -6.10
C VAL A 657 37.20 7.09 -7.07
N SER A 658 38.37 6.78 -6.52
CA SER A 658 39.53 6.24 -7.24
C SER A 658 39.82 4.82 -6.72
N PRO A 659 40.00 3.81 -7.61
CA PRO A 659 39.97 3.88 -9.07
C PRO A 659 38.55 4.01 -9.66
N SER A 660 38.44 4.46 -10.92
CA SER A 660 37.16 4.59 -11.65
C SER A 660 36.57 3.26 -12.15
N SER A 661 37.35 2.18 -12.06
CA SER A 661 36.93 0.82 -12.33
C SER A 661 37.66 -0.17 -11.43
N LEU A 662 37.06 -1.35 -11.26
CA LEU A 662 37.61 -2.46 -10.49
C LEU A 662 37.57 -3.74 -11.32
N THR A 663 38.58 -4.58 -11.20
CA THR A 663 38.68 -5.85 -11.93
C THR A 663 38.62 -7.02 -10.96
N ILE A 664 37.80 -8.02 -11.30
CA ILE A 664 37.56 -9.24 -10.52
C ILE A 664 37.94 -10.44 -11.40
N SER A 665 38.67 -11.41 -10.84
CA SER A 665 39.01 -12.63 -11.58
C SER A 665 37.81 -13.57 -11.66
N LEU A 666 37.57 -14.14 -12.84
CA LEU A 666 36.50 -15.13 -13.05
C LEU A 666 36.98 -16.57 -12.88
N ARG A 667 38.29 -16.80 -12.71
CA ARG A 667 38.90 -18.12 -12.52
C ARG A 667 38.37 -18.81 -11.27
N ALA A 668 38.10 -20.11 -11.38
CA ALA A 668 37.56 -20.91 -10.28
C ALA A 668 38.55 -21.07 -9.10
N ASP A 669 39.86 -20.88 -9.33
CA ASP A 669 40.92 -21.38 -8.45
C ASP A 669 42.02 -20.36 -8.08
N VAL A 670 41.73 -19.06 -8.02
CA VAL A 670 42.70 -18.10 -7.46
C VAL A 670 42.30 -17.79 -6.02
N PRO A 671 42.97 -18.35 -4.99
CA PRO A 671 42.92 -17.76 -3.67
C PRO A 671 43.50 -16.35 -3.80
N THR A 672 42.65 -15.34 -3.67
CA THR A 672 43.07 -13.95 -3.66
C THR A 672 44.15 -13.80 -2.59
N ILE A 673 45.30 -13.30 -3.01
CA ILE A 673 46.56 -13.29 -2.28
C ILE A 673 46.38 -12.58 -0.92
N GLN A 674 46.69 -13.33 0.14
CA GLN A 674 47.15 -12.91 1.48
C GLN A 674 46.29 -11.90 2.27
N HIS A 675 45.28 -12.42 2.99
CA HIS A 675 45.11 -12.03 4.39
C HIS A 675 44.82 -13.26 5.27
N ASN A 676 45.80 -13.58 6.12
CA ASN A 676 45.71 -14.61 7.13
C ASN A 676 44.55 -14.36 8.12
N ASN A 677 43.93 -15.48 8.50
CA ASN A 677 43.15 -15.75 9.70
C ASN A 677 41.63 -15.46 9.66
N GLU A 678 40.88 -16.56 9.69
CA GLU A 678 39.53 -16.73 10.26
C GLU A 678 38.38 -15.90 9.67
N ARG A 679 37.93 -16.21 8.44
CA ARG A 679 36.51 -16.05 8.01
C ARG A 679 36.15 -16.53 6.58
N ASP A 680 36.89 -17.44 5.97
CA ASP A 680 36.64 -17.90 4.59
C ASP A 680 35.43 -18.84 4.46
N SER A 681 34.25 -18.22 4.42
CA SER A 681 33.11 -18.50 3.51
C SER A 681 31.88 -17.82 4.11
N ARG A 682 31.73 -16.50 3.93
CA ARG A 682 30.47 -15.82 4.31
C ARG A 682 29.39 -16.19 3.29
N SER A 683 28.77 -17.35 3.48
CA SER A 683 27.50 -17.71 2.85
C SER A 683 26.46 -16.68 3.26
N MET A 684 26.15 -15.71 2.39
CA MET A 684 25.09 -14.74 2.63
C MET A 684 23.77 -15.26 2.08
N CYS A 685 22.72 -15.20 2.91
CA CYS A 685 21.36 -15.59 2.54
C CYS A 685 20.70 -14.42 1.78
N VAL A 686 20.52 -14.53 0.47
CA VAL A 686 19.96 -13.46 -0.35
C VAL A 686 18.47 -13.70 -0.58
N CYS A 687 17.62 -12.81 -0.06
CA CYS A 687 16.14 -12.82 -0.15
C CYS A 687 15.44 -14.04 0.51
N ASP A 688 14.59 -13.77 1.51
CA ASP A 688 13.60 -14.67 2.14
C ASP A 688 13.93 -16.18 2.13
N SER A 689 15.17 -16.52 2.53
CA SER A 689 15.70 -17.87 2.84
C SER A 689 16.19 -18.82 1.72
N LYS A 690 16.47 -18.39 0.47
CA LYS A 690 16.76 -19.36 -0.63
C LYS A 690 18.08 -19.28 -1.43
N PHE A 691 18.95 -18.29 -1.25
CA PHE A 691 20.20 -18.20 -2.03
C PHE A 691 21.45 -18.19 -1.15
N LYS A 692 22.46 -18.97 -1.53
CA LYS A 692 23.83 -18.83 -1.02
C LYS A 692 24.70 -18.15 -2.08
N GLY A 693 25.20 -16.96 -1.77
CA GLY A 693 26.21 -16.26 -2.59
C GLY A 693 27.58 -16.29 -1.93
N ARG A 694 28.65 -16.26 -2.74
CA ARG A 694 30.04 -16.02 -2.32
C ARG A 694 30.34 -14.54 -2.44
N ASP A 695 30.85 -13.92 -1.38
CA ASP A 695 31.31 -12.53 -1.38
C ASP A 695 32.62 -12.40 -2.19
N GLU A 696 32.70 -11.40 -3.07
CA GLU A 696 33.86 -11.15 -3.95
C GLU A 696 34.97 -10.29 -3.30
N GLY A 697 34.87 -10.00 -2.00
CA GLY A 697 35.94 -9.41 -1.20
C GLY A 697 35.69 -7.97 -0.76
N SER A 698 36.35 -7.57 0.32
CA SER A 698 36.17 -6.26 0.98
C SER A 698 36.43 -5.06 0.07
N ASP A 699 37.40 -5.18 -0.83
CA ASP A 699 37.81 -4.09 -1.72
C ASP A 699 36.69 -3.79 -2.73
N VAL A 700 36.04 -4.85 -3.24
CA VAL A 700 34.85 -4.74 -4.11
C VAL A 700 33.70 -4.11 -3.34
N SER A 701 33.43 -4.56 -2.11
CA SER A 701 32.37 -4.01 -1.26
C SER A 701 32.59 -2.53 -0.97
N GLN A 702 33.82 -2.13 -0.63
CA GLN A 702 34.16 -0.74 -0.31
C GLN A 702 34.01 0.16 -1.54
N TRP A 703 34.48 -0.30 -2.70
CA TRP A 703 34.35 0.44 -3.96
C TRP A 703 32.88 0.64 -4.33
N LEU A 704 32.07 -0.43 -4.34
CA LEU A 704 30.64 -0.35 -4.64
C LEU A 704 29.88 0.52 -3.64
N SER A 705 30.21 0.40 -2.35
CA SER A 705 29.57 1.21 -1.29
C SER A 705 29.83 2.70 -1.48
N SER A 706 31.03 3.05 -1.95
CA SER A 706 31.42 4.43 -2.25
C SER A 706 30.69 4.96 -3.49
N CYS A 707 30.59 4.15 -4.55
CA CYS A 707 29.86 4.52 -5.78
C CYS A 707 28.36 4.75 -5.52
N LEU A 708 27.74 3.94 -4.66
CA LEU A 708 26.29 3.94 -4.44
C LEU A 708 25.86 4.73 -3.19
N GLY A 709 26.81 5.28 -2.41
CA GLY A 709 26.53 6.03 -1.19
C GLY A 709 25.88 5.21 -0.07
N ARG A 710 26.06 3.88 -0.08
CA ARG A 710 25.47 2.98 0.93
C ARG A 710 26.23 1.67 1.11
N PRO A 711 26.22 1.05 2.30
CA PRO A 711 26.89 -0.23 2.52
C PRO A 711 26.32 -1.37 1.66
N CYS A 712 27.12 -1.87 0.73
CA CYS A 712 26.77 -2.99 -0.14
C CYS A 712 27.97 -3.87 -0.47
N THR A 713 27.72 -5.11 -0.91
CA THR A 713 28.75 -6.07 -1.34
C THR A 713 28.35 -6.74 -2.65
N LEU A 714 29.32 -7.23 -3.41
CA LEU A 714 29.08 -8.04 -4.60
C LEU A 714 29.11 -9.52 -4.22
N VAL A 715 28.09 -10.26 -4.62
CA VAL A 715 28.03 -11.71 -4.43
C VAL A 715 27.91 -12.44 -5.76
N ARG A 716 28.59 -13.58 -5.87
CA ARG A 716 28.49 -14.52 -6.99
C ARG A 716 27.72 -15.77 -6.60
N VAL A 717 26.97 -16.36 -7.53
CA VAL A 717 26.25 -17.62 -7.31
C VAL A 717 27.25 -18.74 -6.94
N ALA A 718 26.99 -19.46 -5.84
CA ALA A 718 27.83 -20.58 -5.41
C ALA A 718 27.73 -21.78 -6.38
N ASN A 719 28.85 -22.49 -6.59
CA ASN A 719 28.95 -23.62 -7.53
C ASN A 719 28.12 -24.85 -7.12
N ASP A 720 27.74 -24.97 -5.84
CA ASP A 720 26.95 -26.07 -5.28
C ASP A 720 25.43 -25.83 -5.34
N HIS A 721 24.97 -24.70 -5.89
CA HIS A 721 23.57 -24.30 -5.86
C HIS A 721 22.84 -24.52 -7.20
N VAL A 722 21.85 -25.40 -7.21
CA VAL A 722 20.97 -25.65 -8.36
C VAL A 722 19.61 -24.98 -8.13
N ARG A 723 19.39 -23.84 -8.79
CA ARG A 723 18.06 -23.24 -8.94
C ARG A 723 17.53 -23.56 -10.32
N THR A 724 16.27 -23.96 -10.41
CA THR A 724 15.62 -24.35 -11.67
C THR A 724 14.56 -23.33 -12.10
N SER A 725 14.34 -23.22 -13.41
CA SER A 725 13.29 -22.37 -14.00
C SER A 725 11.91 -22.69 -13.41
N ARG A 726 11.11 -21.66 -13.08
CA ARG A 726 9.74 -21.85 -12.57
C ARG A 726 8.78 -22.03 -13.74
N SER A 727 8.40 -23.26 -14.08
CA SER A 727 7.15 -23.48 -14.81
C SER A 727 5.99 -23.31 -13.82
N LYS A 728 5.03 -22.43 -14.12
CA LYS A 728 3.74 -22.46 -13.39
C LYS A 728 3.04 -23.76 -13.80
N PRO A 729 2.49 -24.55 -12.86
CA PRO A 729 1.61 -25.64 -13.23
C PRO A 729 0.44 -25.07 -14.02
N THR A 730 0.19 -25.59 -15.21
CA THR A 730 -1.06 -25.37 -15.94
C THR A 730 -2.21 -25.82 -15.04
N ILE A 731 -3.14 -24.91 -14.78
CA ILE A 731 -4.41 -25.22 -14.11
C ILE A 731 -5.22 -26.10 -15.07
N ASN A 732 -4.99 -27.40 -15.04
CA ASN A 732 -5.89 -28.46 -15.52
C ASN A 732 -5.29 -29.82 -15.15
N ALA A 733 -5.47 -30.21 -13.89
CA ALA A 733 -5.36 -31.61 -13.48
C ALA A 733 -6.41 -31.88 -12.40
N ASN A 734 -7.68 -31.94 -12.81
CA ASN A 734 -8.69 -32.70 -12.08
C ASN A 734 -8.35 -34.18 -12.28
N ALA A 735 -7.51 -34.73 -11.41
CA ALA A 735 -7.38 -36.16 -11.24
C ALA A 735 -7.26 -36.43 -9.73
N THR A 736 -8.36 -36.93 -9.19
CA THR A 736 -8.49 -37.56 -7.87
C THR A 736 -7.38 -38.58 -7.70
N ALA A 737 -6.39 -38.29 -6.85
CA ALA A 737 -5.38 -39.26 -6.44
C ALA A 737 -5.64 -39.63 -4.98
N THR A 738 -6.39 -40.71 -4.80
CA THR A 738 -6.51 -41.47 -3.57
C THR A 738 -5.14 -42.02 -3.17
N ASN A 739 -4.77 -41.82 -1.90
CA ASN A 739 -3.59 -42.41 -1.28
C ASN A 739 -3.72 -43.94 -1.24
N GLN A 740 -2.99 -44.65 -2.11
CA GLN A 740 -2.56 -46.03 -1.85
C GLN A 740 -1.07 -46.16 -2.14
N ARG A 741 -0.30 -46.34 -1.06
CA ARG A 741 1.09 -46.82 -1.11
C ARG A 741 1.09 -48.28 -1.57
N LEU A 742 1.77 -48.55 -2.68
CA LEU A 742 2.23 -49.89 -3.04
C LEU A 742 3.70 -49.75 -3.48
N GLU A 743 4.57 -50.35 -2.68
CA GLU A 743 6.00 -50.49 -2.96
C GLU A 743 6.23 -51.52 -4.07
N GLY A 744 7.04 -51.15 -5.07
CA GLY A 744 7.53 -52.05 -6.12
C GLY A 744 8.72 -51.42 -6.86
N PRO A 745 9.72 -52.19 -7.33
CA PRO A 745 11.05 -51.69 -7.62
C PRO A 745 11.25 -51.18 -9.06
N THR A 746 11.85 -49.99 -9.14
CA THR A 746 12.78 -49.45 -10.17
C THR A 746 12.70 -49.96 -11.61
N THR A 747 12.20 -49.09 -12.50
CA THR A 747 12.77 -48.86 -13.83
C THR A 747 13.04 -47.36 -14.00
N THR A 748 14.30 -47.01 -14.23
CA THR A 748 14.79 -45.65 -14.46
C THR A 748 14.27 -45.10 -15.78
N SER A 749 13.19 -44.32 -15.72
CA SER A 749 12.83 -43.39 -16.78
C SER A 749 13.38 -42.01 -16.39
N GLN A 750 14.40 -41.54 -17.11
CA GLN A 750 14.98 -40.21 -16.92
C GLN A 750 13.92 -39.14 -17.24
N VAL A 751 13.38 -38.52 -16.20
CA VAL A 751 12.60 -37.28 -16.32
C VAL A 751 13.61 -36.15 -16.62
N PRO A 752 13.43 -35.32 -17.66
CA PRO A 752 14.33 -34.20 -17.93
C PRO A 752 14.38 -33.25 -16.72
N HIS A 753 15.57 -33.01 -16.17
CA HIS A 753 15.74 -32.03 -15.10
C HIS A 753 15.47 -30.61 -15.62
N PRO A 754 14.74 -29.76 -14.88
CA PRO A 754 14.44 -28.40 -15.33
C PRO A 754 15.72 -27.53 -15.36
N PRO A 755 15.87 -26.64 -16.36
CA PRO A 755 17.10 -25.92 -16.64
C PRO A 755 17.50 -24.99 -15.49
N SER A 756 18.82 -24.91 -15.23
CA SER A 756 19.36 -24.09 -14.13
C SER A 756 19.42 -22.60 -14.47
N ILE A 757 19.29 -21.72 -13.48
CA ILE A 757 19.40 -20.26 -13.62
C ILE A 757 20.22 -19.64 -12.47
N GLY A 758 20.92 -18.54 -12.75
CA GLY A 758 21.62 -17.72 -11.74
C GLY A 758 20.69 -16.80 -10.94
N PHE A 759 21.08 -15.54 -10.76
CA PHE A 759 20.23 -14.50 -10.14
C PHE A 759 19.13 -13.96 -11.08
N ALA A 760 18.92 -14.60 -12.23
CA ALA A 760 17.78 -14.36 -13.12
C ALA A 760 16.44 -14.56 -12.40
N ASN A 761 15.40 -13.84 -12.82
CA ASN A 761 14.12 -13.90 -12.12
C ASN A 761 13.38 -15.21 -12.39
N GLN A 762 13.32 -15.65 -13.65
CA GLN A 762 12.39 -16.72 -14.07
C GLN A 762 13.00 -17.76 -15.03
N ALA A 763 13.73 -17.35 -16.07
CA ALA A 763 14.28 -18.26 -17.08
C ALA A 763 15.71 -17.87 -17.51
N GLN A 764 16.35 -18.73 -18.31
CA GLN A 764 17.72 -18.58 -18.79
C GLN A 764 17.88 -17.42 -19.80
N TYR A 765 16.91 -17.25 -20.69
CA TYR A 765 16.93 -16.18 -21.69
C TYR A 765 15.58 -15.48 -21.77
N LEU A 766 15.62 -14.24 -22.20
CA LEU A 766 14.46 -13.45 -22.58
C LEU A 766 14.65 -12.98 -24.03
N LEU A 767 13.69 -13.31 -24.89
CA LEU A 767 13.64 -12.90 -26.29
C LEU A 767 12.53 -11.86 -26.51
N ILE A 768 12.81 -10.85 -27.32
CA ILE A 768 11.83 -9.88 -27.84
C ILE A 768 12.06 -9.65 -29.34
N SER A 769 11.03 -9.24 -30.08
CA SER A 769 11.20 -8.79 -31.47
C SER A 769 11.20 -7.27 -31.57
N ARG A 770 12.00 -6.72 -32.50
CA ARG A 770 11.98 -5.29 -32.83
C ARG A 770 10.64 -4.82 -33.35
N GLN A 771 9.91 -5.69 -34.05
CA GLN A 771 8.57 -5.40 -34.55
C GLN A 771 7.57 -5.18 -33.38
N SER A 772 7.66 -5.97 -32.31
CA SER A 772 6.89 -5.74 -31.07
C SER A 772 7.24 -4.41 -30.39
N VAL A 773 8.53 -4.04 -30.35
CA VAL A 773 9.00 -2.77 -29.78
C VAL A 773 8.50 -1.59 -30.62
N ALA A 774 8.58 -1.68 -31.95
CA ALA A 774 8.08 -0.67 -32.87
C ALA A 774 6.56 -0.47 -32.72
N HIS A 775 5.80 -1.55 -32.62
CA HIS A 775 4.35 -1.47 -32.35
C HIS A 775 4.06 -0.79 -31.01
N PHE A 776 4.81 -1.10 -29.96
CA PHE A 776 4.65 -0.45 -28.67
C PHE A 776 4.98 1.05 -28.72
N ASN A 777 6.06 1.43 -29.41
CA ASN A 777 6.41 2.84 -29.64
C ASN A 777 5.31 3.57 -30.42
N ALA A 778 4.67 2.93 -31.40
CA ALA A 778 3.52 3.51 -32.10
C ALA A 778 2.32 3.73 -31.17
N LYS A 779 2.05 2.79 -30.25
CA LYS A 779 1.00 2.95 -29.22
C LYS A 779 1.31 4.07 -28.22
N LEU A 780 2.57 4.27 -27.86
CA LEU A 780 3.01 5.38 -27.01
C LEU A 780 2.77 6.73 -27.71
N ALA A 781 3.20 6.84 -28.96
CA ALA A 781 2.99 8.05 -29.77
C ALA A 781 1.50 8.38 -29.93
N ALA A 782 0.66 7.37 -30.19
CA ALA A 782 -0.79 7.53 -30.29
C ALA A 782 -1.47 7.94 -28.96
N SER A 783 -0.83 7.68 -27.82
CA SER A 783 -1.33 8.05 -26.48
C SER A 783 -0.90 9.46 -26.05
N ASN A 784 -0.47 10.31 -27.00
CA ASN A 784 0.11 11.64 -26.76
C ASN A 784 1.32 11.63 -25.82
N VAL A 785 2.07 10.53 -25.79
CA VAL A 785 3.30 10.43 -25.01
C VAL A 785 4.48 10.76 -25.92
N SER A 786 5.10 11.93 -25.71
CA SER A 786 6.30 12.35 -26.43
C SER A 786 7.54 11.60 -25.91
N MET A 787 7.58 10.29 -26.09
CA MET A 787 8.71 9.43 -25.76
C MET A 787 8.79 8.23 -26.70
N SER A 788 9.99 7.70 -26.86
CA SER A 788 10.24 6.41 -27.49
C SER A 788 11.02 5.55 -26.51
N ILE A 789 10.62 4.30 -26.37
CA ILE A 789 11.29 3.33 -25.53
C ILE A 789 12.33 2.61 -26.36
N ASN A 790 13.54 2.59 -25.81
CA ASN A 790 14.62 1.74 -26.28
C ASN A 790 14.34 0.27 -25.89
N GLU A 791 14.62 -0.65 -26.81
CA GLU A 791 14.57 -2.10 -26.59
C GLU A 791 15.36 -2.57 -25.34
N ASP A 792 16.38 -1.82 -24.92
CA ASP A 792 17.17 -2.05 -23.70
C ASP A 792 16.36 -1.95 -22.39
N ALA A 793 15.27 -1.19 -22.38
CA ALA A 793 14.37 -1.09 -21.22
C ALA A 793 13.73 -2.44 -20.85
N PHE A 794 13.60 -3.35 -21.82
CA PHE A 794 13.07 -4.69 -21.60
C PHE A 794 14.11 -5.66 -21.03
N ARG A 795 15.39 -5.29 -21.03
CA ARG A 795 16.50 -6.14 -20.56
C ARG A 795 16.46 -7.56 -21.13
N ALA A 796 16.12 -7.66 -22.41
CA ALA A 796 16.12 -8.92 -23.15
C ALA A 796 17.56 -9.37 -23.43
N ASN A 797 17.80 -10.68 -23.40
CA ASN A 797 19.09 -11.24 -23.76
C ASN A 797 19.24 -11.34 -25.28
N LEU A 798 18.14 -11.62 -25.99
CA LEU A 798 18.11 -11.87 -27.42
C LEU A 798 17.07 -10.95 -28.06
N ILE A 799 17.47 -10.21 -29.09
CA ILE A 799 16.56 -9.39 -29.89
C ILE A 799 16.59 -9.88 -31.33
N VAL A 800 15.42 -10.15 -31.88
CA VAL A 800 15.26 -10.61 -33.25
C VAL A 800 14.61 -9.54 -34.11
N ASP A 801 14.96 -9.54 -35.39
CA ASP A 801 14.39 -8.67 -36.42
C ASP A 801 13.88 -9.51 -37.60
N GLY A 802 13.15 -8.88 -38.53
CA GLY A 802 12.57 -9.55 -39.69
C GLY A 802 11.21 -10.22 -39.43
N CYS A 803 10.64 -10.09 -38.23
CA CYS A 803 9.26 -10.51 -37.95
C CYS A 803 8.27 -9.65 -38.75
N THR A 804 7.26 -10.27 -39.34
CA THR A 804 6.28 -9.57 -40.19
C THR A 804 5.13 -8.99 -39.39
N GLU A 805 4.82 -9.59 -38.25
CA GLU A 805 3.73 -9.17 -37.36
C GLU A 805 4.28 -8.73 -35.99
N SER A 806 3.57 -7.81 -35.31
CA SER A 806 3.87 -7.49 -33.92
C SER A 806 3.51 -8.67 -33.02
N PHE A 807 4.37 -8.98 -32.06
CA PHE A 807 4.20 -10.10 -31.12
C PHE A 807 4.16 -11.48 -31.78
N GLU A 808 4.75 -11.61 -32.97
CA GLU A 808 4.88 -12.89 -33.65
C GLU A 808 5.54 -13.95 -32.76
N GLU A 809 6.47 -13.53 -31.90
CA GLU A 809 7.14 -14.38 -30.93
C GLU A 809 6.19 -15.10 -29.95
N ASP A 810 4.97 -14.59 -29.73
CA ASP A 810 3.99 -15.21 -28.84
C ASP A 810 3.48 -16.57 -29.32
N GLN A 811 3.64 -16.89 -30.61
CA GLN A 811 3.22 -18.17 -31.19
C GLN A 811 4.38 -19.17 -31.32
N TRP A 812 5.60 -18.79 -30.91
CA TRP A 812 6.76 -19.65 -31.07
C TRP A 812 6.77 -20.72 -29.98
N HIS A 813 7.06 -21.96 -30.37
CA HIS A 813 7.19 -23.09 -29.45
C HIS A 813 8.63 -23.53 -29.28
N ARG A 814 9.35 -23.58 -30.40
CA ARG A 814 10.75 -23.89 -30.47
C ARG A 814 11.40 -22.98 -31.49
N VAL A 815 12.55 -22.43 -31.12
CA VAL A 815 13.30 -21.48 -31.93
C VAL A 815 14.70 -22.02 -32.11
N ARG A 816 15.18 -22.04 -33.35
CA ARG A 816 16.56 -22.34 -33.69
C ARG A 816 17.25 -21.04 -34.09
N LEU A 817 18.35 -20.72 -33.42
CA LEU A 817 19.21 -19.56 -33.66
C LEU A 817 20.59 -20.10 -34.07
N GLY A 818 20.92 -20.03 -35.35
CA GLY A 818 22.11 -20.70 -35.88
C GLY A 818 22.04 -22.21 -35.59
N ASP A 819 23.08 -22.76 -34.96
CA ASP A 819 23.11 -24.19 -34.59
C ASP A 819 22.44 -24.49 -33.23
N SER A 820 21.99 -23.46 -32.51
CA SER A 820 21.45 -23.59 -31.15
C SER A 820 19.93 -23.65 -31.15
N VAL A 821 19.36 -24.62 -30.42
CA VAL A 821 17.91 -24.82 -30.32
C VAL A 821 17.41 -24.43 -28.91
N PHE A 822 16.26 -23.78 -28.87
CA PHE A 822 15.63 -23.26 -27.66
C PHE A 822 14.16 -23.66 -27.60
N ASP A 823 13.72 -24.14 -26.43
CA ASP A 823 12.31 -24.33 -26.14
C ASP A 823 11.73 -23.05 -25.51
N VAL A 824 10.57 -22.61 -26.00
CA VAL A 824 9.85 -21.44 -25.48
C VAL A 824 9.13 -21.84 -24.20
N SER A 825 9.58 -21.31 -23.08
CA SER A 825 9.05 -21.58 -21.74
C SER A 825 7.78 -20.78 -21.41
N GLY A 826 7.45 -19.77 -22.22
CA GLY A 826 6.23 -18.97 -22.12
C GLY A 826 6.47 -17.47 -21.94
N PRO A 827 5.39 -16.66 -21.83
CA PRO A 827 5.45 -15.21 -21.91
C PRO A 827 6.09 -14.56 -20.67
N CYS A 828 6.82 -13.48 -20.89
CA CYS A 828 7.48 -12.70 -19.84
C CYS A 828 6.56 -11.61 -19.27
N SER A 829 6.20 -11.75 -17.99
CA SER A 829 5.47 -10.71 -17.27
C SER A 829 6.37 -9.49 -16.98
N ARG A 830 5.90 -8.29 -17.31
CA ARG A 830 6.59 -7.02 -17.12
C ARG A 830 6.08 -6.30 -15.88
N CYS A 831 7.01 -5.63 -15.21
CA CYS A 831 6.77 -4.79 -14.04
C CYS A 831 7.22 -3.36 -14.32
N THR A 832 7.16 -2.49 -13.31
CA THR A 832 7.54 -1.06 -13.41
C THR A 832 8.95 -0.83 -13.91
N ILE A 833 9.82 -1.83 -14.02
CA ILE A 833 11.16 -1.65 -14.57
C ILE A 833 11.17 -1.14 -16.02
N ILE A 834 10.13 -1.44 -16.81
CA ILE A 834 10.05 -0.93 -18.19
C ILE A 834 9.82 0.59 -18.26
N ASN A 835 9.46 1.20 -17.14
CA ASN A 835 9.36 2.65 -17.01
C ASN A 835 10.73 3.31 -16.81
N LEU A 836 11.77 2.55 -16.44
CA LEU A 836 13.11 3.09 -16.26
C LEU A 836 13.83 3.17 -17.61
N ASP A 837 14.29 4.37 -17.96
CA ASP A 837 15.28 4.52 -19.03
C ASP A 837 16.67 4.08 -18.51
N PRO A 838 17.26 2.99 -19.06
CA PRO A 838 18.50 2.44 -18.56
C PRO A 838 19.72 3.35 -18.82
N HIS A 839 19.61 4.36 -19.67
CA HIS A 839 20.72 5.28 -19.98
C HIS A 839 20.73 6.50 -19.06
N THR A 840 19.54 6.98 -18.68
CA THR A 840 19.39 8.18 -17.84
C THR A 840 19.10 7.88 -16.38
N GLY A 841 18.68 6.65 -16.05
CA GLY A 841 18.25 6.28 -14.71
C GLY A 841 16.91 6.90 -14.28
N GLN A 842 16.19 7.54 -15.21
CA GLN A 842 14.94 8.23 -14.92
C GLN A 842 13.72 7.33 -15.17
N PHE A 843 12.77 7.35 -14.25
CA PHE A 843 11.49 6.66 -14.39
C PHE A 843 10.48 7.54 -15.16
N GLN A 844 9.94 6.99 -16.25
CA GLN A 844 8.87 7.54 -17.06
C GLN A 844 7.54 6.88 -16.68
N ARG A 845 6.46 7.63 -16.47
CA ARG A 845 5.23 7.04 -15.89
C ARG A 845 4.41 6.19 -16.87
N GLN A 846 4.38 6.58 -18.14
CA GLN A 846 3.43 6.09 -19.13
C GLN A 846 3.73 4.72 -19.79
N PRO A 847 4.98 4.21 -19.91
CA PRO A 847 5.26 2.97 -20.62
C PRO A 847 4.40 1.77 -20.20
N LEU A 848 4.47 1.38 -18.93
CA LEU A 848 3.71 0.24 -18.42
C LEU A 848 2.20 0.49 -18.41
N GLN A 849 1.76 1.74 -18.22
CA GLN A 849 0.35 2.11 -18.33
C GLN A 849 -0.17 1.80 -19.74
N VAL A 850 0.51 2.30 -20.77
CA VAL A 850 0.12 2.06 -22.18
C VAL A 850 0.18 0.57 -22.51
N LEU A 851 1.25 -0.13 -22.11
CA LEU A 851 1.37 -1.57 -22.33
C LEU A 851 0.25 -2.36 -21.65
N SER A 852 -0.18 -1.95 -20.45
CA SER A 852 -1.27 -2.60 -19.71
C SER A 852 -2.63 -2.49 -20.40
N SER A 853 -2.84 -1.50 -21.28
CA SER A 853 -4.12 -1.32 -21.97
C SER A 853 -4.42 -2.41 -23.01
N TYR A 854 -3.39 -3.05 -23.58
CA TYR A 854 -3.57 -4.04 -24.66
C TYR A 854 -2.75 -5.34 -24.51
N ARG A 855 -1.79 -5.41 -23.59
CA ARG A 855 -0.97 -6.61 -23.31
C ARG A 855 -1.20 -7.22 -21.93
N ARG A 856 -2.29 -6.85 -21.26
CA ARG A 856 -2.68 -7.37 -19.95
C ARG A 856 -3.54 -8.62 -20.07
N GLN A 857 -3.20 -9.64 -19.29
CA GLN A 857 -4.06 -10.79 -19.03
C GLN A 857 -4.15 -11.03 -17.53
N ARG A 858 -5.34 -10.80 -16.96
CA ARG A 858 -5.57 -10.76 -15.50
C ARG A 858 -4.58 -9.77 -14.85
N SER A 859 -3.90 -10.19 -13.78
CA SER A 859 -2.95 -9.37 -13.01
C SER A 859 -1.55 -9.25 -13.63
N SER A 860 -1.30 -9.78 -14.84
CA SER A 860 0.01 -9.78 -15.49
C SER A 860 -0.01 -9.05 -16.83
N ILE A 861 1.04 -8.28 -17.12
CA ILE A 861 1.25 -7.57 -18.40
C ILE A 861 2.39 -8.28 -19.12
N PHE A 862 2.21 -8.71 -20.37
CA PHE A 862 3.17 -9.60 -21.05
C PHE A 862 3.88 -8.94 -22.23
N PHE A 863 5.20 -9.10 -22.30
CA PHE A 863 6.01 -8.68 -23.45
C PHE A 863 7.27 -9.53 -23.56
N GLY A 864 7.48 -10.17 -24.71
CA GLY A 864 8.60 -11.09 -24.94
C GLY A 864 8.37 -12.49 -24.37
N GLN A 865 9.27 -13.40 -24.73
CA GLN A 865 9.19 -14.82 -24.44
C GLN A 865 10.42 -15.30 -23.68
N TYR A 866 10.19 -16.13 -22.66
CA TYR A 866 11.26 -16.84 -21.98
C TYR A 866 11.70 -18.05 -22.78
N LEU A 867 13.01 -18.26 -22.88
CA LEU A 867 13.58 -19.45 -23.52
C LEU A 867 14.41 -20.27 -22.55
N ALA A 868 14.49 -21.56 -22.83
CA ALA A 868 15.43 -22.50 -22.25
C ALA A 868 16.24 -23.15 -23.38
N SER A 869 17.56 -23.23 -23.25
CA SER A 869 18.38 -23.91 -24.25
C SER A 869 18.26 -25.42 -24.09
N THR A 870 18.25 -26.16 -25.20
CA THR A 870 18.32 -27.62 -25.20
C THR A 870 19.75 -28.16 -25.20
N SER A 871 20.74 -27.28 -25.34
CA SER A 871 22.17 -27.58 -25.29
C SER A 871 22.86 -26.77 -24.19
N GLU A 872 23.86 -27.34 -23.53
CA GLU A 872 24.69 -26.62 -22.56
C GLU A 872 25.97 -26.05 -23.17
N THR A 873 26.21 -26.30 -24.47
CA THR A 873 27.39 -25.84 -25.21
C THR A 873 26.98 -25.30 -26.57
N GLY A 874 27.52 -24.15 -26.97
CA GLY A 874 27.25 -23.53 -28.27
C GLY A 874 27.62 -22.06 -28.27
N TRP A 875 27.59 -21.45 -29.45
CA TRP A 875 27.80 -20.01 -29.63
C TRP A 875 26.61 -19.43 -30.38
N LEU A 876 26.19 -18.24 -29.95
CA LEU A 876 25.22 -17.42 -30.67
C LEU A 876 25.96 -16.25 -31.32
N HIS A 877 25.56 -15.90 -32.54
CA HIS A 877 26.11 -14.78 -33.28
C HIS A 877 24.99 -13.84 -33.74
N VAL A 878 25.24 -12.54 -33.64
CA VAL A 878 24.41 -11.54 -34.32
C VAL A 878 24.49 -11.81 -35.83
N GLY A 879 23.32 -11.92 -36.47
CA GLY A 879 23.15 -12.32 -37.86
C GLY A 879 22.70 -13.77 -38.05
N ASP A 880 22.68 -14.57 -36.98
CA ASP A 880 22.16 -15.96 -37.00
C ASP A 880 20.72 -16.00 -37.51
N ASP A 881 20.43 -16.97 -38.36
CA ASP A 881 19.08 -17.28 -38.83
C ASP A 881 18.18 -17.68 -37.67
N VAL A 882 16.95 -17.14 -37.68
CA VAL A 882 15.90 -17.50 -36.72
C VAL A 882 14.88 -18.38 -37.46
N GLU A 883 14.92 -19.67 -37.16
CA GLU A 883 13.92 -20.63 -37.62
C GLU A 883 12.97 -21.01 -36.49
N VAL A 884 11.69 -21.11 -36.82
CA VAL A 884 10.63 -21.40 -35.85
C VAL A 884 9.93 -22.69 -36.28
N ASP A 885 9.90 -23.67 -35.39
CA ASP A 885 9.16 -24.91 -35.62
C ASP A 885 7.67 -24.67 -35.38
N ALA A 886 6.86 -24.82 -36.44
CA ALA A 886 5.41 -24.81 -36.35
C ALA A 886 4.92 -26.15 -35.77
N GLY A 887 5.05 -26.34 -34.46
CA GLY A 887 4.56 -27.53 -33.76
C GLY A 887 3.02 -27.68 -33.86
N ALA A 888 2.56 -28.92 -34.03
CA ALA A 888 1.14 -29.28 -34.18
C ALA A 888 0.27 -28.74 -33.02
N ALA A 889 -0.89 -28.19 -33.37
CA ALA A 889 -1.85 -27.57 -32.48
C ALA A 889 -2.31 -28.49 -31.34
N ALA A 890 -1.67 -28.38 -30.17
CA ALA A 890 -2.21 -28.84 -28.90
C ALA A 890 -2.83 -27.66 -28.14
N SER A 891 -4.05 -27.89 -27.65
CA SER A 891 -4.98 -26.92 -27.06
C SER A 891 -4.43 -26.03 -25.92
N GLN A 892 -4.58 -24.69 -26.08
CA GLN A 892 -4.47 -23.54 -25.11
C GLN A 892 -3.03 -23.03 -24.79
N THR A 893 -2.68 -21.73 -24.76
CA THR A 893 -3.38 -20.47 -24.47
C THR A 893 -2.77 -19.34 -25.33
N ARG A 894 -3.43 -18.91 -26.41
CA ARG A 894 -3.01 -17.70 -27.14
C ARG A 894 -3.06 -16.46 -26.22
N VAL A 895 -2.03 -15.62 -26.27
CA VAL A 895 -2.14 -14.20 -25.88
C VAL A 895 -3.01 -13.54 -26.94
N LEU A 896 -4.31 -13.64 -26.75
CA LEU A 896 -5.28 -13.05 -27.67
C LEU A 896 -5.38 -11.58 -27.32
N ASP A 897 -5.35 -10.76 -28.36
CA ASP A 897 -6.04 -9.48 -28.37
C ASP A 897 -7.37 -9.66 -27.61
N PRO A 898 -7.74 -8.79 -26.66
CA PRO A 898 -9.01 -8.87 -25.92
C PRO A 898 -10.25 -9.06 -26.80
N LEU A 899 -10.13 -8.85 -28.12
CA LEU A 899 -11.13 -9.12 -29.14
C LEU A 899 -11.34 -10.59 -29.53
N GLN A 900 -10.42 -11.53 -29.27
CA GLN A 900 -10.43 -12.85 -29.94
C GLN A 900 -10.70 -14.10 -29.07
N LYS A 901 -10.97 -13.99 -27.75
CA LYS A 901 -11.44 -15.12 -26.93
C LYS A 901 -12.78 -14.84 -26.24
N ARG A 902 -13.68 -14.31 -27.04
CA ARG A 902 -14.80 -13.51 -26.61
C ARG A 902 -16.08 -14.10 -27.19
#